data_AF-I6LHU7-F1
#
_entry.id   AF-I6LHU7-F1
#
_cell.length_a   1.000
_cell.length_b   1.000
_cell.length_c   1.000
_cell.angle_alpha   90.00
_cell.angle_beta   90.00
_cell.angle_gamma   90.00
#
_symmetry.space_group_name_H-M   'P 1'
#
loop_
_entity.id
_entity.type
_entity.pdbx_description
1 polymer ?
#
loop_
_entity_poly.entity_id
_entity_poly.type
_entity_poly.pdbx_seq_one_letter_code
_entity_poly.pdbx_strand_id
1 'polypeptide(L)'
;MSTFDRQLFSEASTVRVRDSVLNESDDDATFRQKLARIILDGMFEFVGLLDPEGRIVDISRRALDGAGVQLDDIRGKPFWEARWWAVSEELREVAHDLVRRARTGEFVRCDLEVYGAAAGKERVVIDFSLQPVRDEQGRVVFLLPEGRNITEKKHAEIELAHKNAELQQLIDKVRQLDALKNGFFANLSHELRTPLALIMGPAESMLAHGDNLTDLQRRDVGVIHRNAAMLLKQVNELLDLAKLDAGQLRANCLQVDLAHLVRTVAAHFEALAPQRSVAYEVATPATLVAAADSEKMTRIVLNLLSNAFKFTPIGGRVRCALEALGADRVLLRVSDSGPGVAPDMRPVIFDRFAQGRGGEMRGFGGTGLGLAIVKEFAELHGGTVAVSDAPEGGALFEVQLPRRSAVAPGREAGPAADELRDIDAVIGAVKPFDAVKAVERDRPAADDLPLVIVAEDNADMRQYIVEVLGADYRVAPAADGAAALALALAEPPDLVVTDLVMPTLDGDQLVRELRARPALAQLPVLMLSASADAELRLKLLAESVQDYVTKPFSPHELRARVRNLVTMKQARDALQQELATQNVDLVALARQLISNKRSLQRSLKARKVAEERVRHLAFFDATTDLPNRAQLTEMLQQAVAAARAAGRPFALLIVSLERFKEITYTLGQTHGDRLLQDIGPRIRSVLHPDDALAYCGDREFAVLCPGLGAQAASELAERLVARFEEAFELADFGIEIGANVGLAIFPGHGDEAGVLMRHAEVALYRAQQDGKSHSLYSAEQDPYNPRRLQLMGELRAGIARRELVLYCQPKLDLNTREIVALEALTRWQHPFYGLISPDGFVPLIESTGLIAPLTRWVADAALAACHRWQQKRLRVPIAINLSARNLADPRLNEYLQNALITWGAEARWIELEITESSIMVDPHAAQTTLGRLSDRGFRIVIDDFGTGWSSLAYVQKLPIDAIKIDKSFVLPMLQDRDAGVIVHSTIELGHSLGIRVIAEGVENREIFERLIALGCDEAQGYYVGPPMPVGDFDGWVKAAPWPLRANGQ
;
A
#
# COMPACT_ATOMS: atom_id res chain seq x y z
N MET A 1 20.60 54.17 -59.47
CA MET A 1 21.61 53.09 -59.62
C MET A 1 22.57 53.24 -58.44
N SER A 2 22.30 52.58 -57.32
CA SER A 2 23.05 52.80 -56.08
C SER A 2 24.40 52.06 -56.13
N THR A 3 25.44 52.87 -56.30
CA THR A 3 26.85 52.56 -56.05
C THR A 3 27.01 52.01 -54.64
N PHE A 4 27.43 50.75 -54.51
CA PHE A 4 27.90 50.21 -53.24
C PHE A 4 29.17 50.96 -52.84
N ASP A 5 29.23 51.43 -51.60
CA ASP A 5 30.33 52.23 -51.09
C ASP A 5 31.61 51.37 -50.98
N ARG A 6 32.58 51.59 -51.88
CA ARG A 6 33.83 50.79 -52.03
C ARG A 6 34.91 51.15 -51.00
N GLN A 7 34.53 51.67 -49.84
CA GLN A 7 35.46 52.08 -48.76
C GLN A 7 36.37 50.95 -48.24
N LEU A 8 36.05 49.68 -48.49
CA LEU A 8 36.88 48.50 -48.16
C LEU A 8 38.23 48.43 -48.92
N PHE A 9 38.42 49.22 -49.98
CA PHE A 9 39.64 49.23 -50.82
C PHE A 9 40.57 50.42 -50.54
N SER A 10 40.38 51.15 -49.44
CA SER A 10 41.05 52.44 -49.22
C SER A 10 42.59 52.42 -49.24
N GLU A 11 43.23 51.26 -49.07
CA GLU A 11 44.70 51.12 -49.12
C GLU A 11 45.22 49.92 -49.97
N ALA A 12 44.36 49.12 -50.60
CA ALA A 12 44.79 47.97 -51.44
C ALA A 12 43.78 47.67 -52.55
N SER A 13 44.26 47.43 -53.79
CA SER A 13 43.44 47.14 -55.00
C SER A 13 42.81 45.73 -55.00
N THR A 14 43.18 44.89 -54.04
CA THR A 14 42.64 43.55 -53.82
C THR A 14 42.49 43.29 -52.32
N VAL A 15 41.34 42.78 -51.90
CA VAL A 15 41.07 42.36 -50.51
C VAL A 15 40.91 40.85 -50.51
N ARG A 16 41.81 40.16 -49.80
CA ARG A 16 41.82 38.69 -49.72
C ARG A 16 41.32 38.25 -48.36
N VAL A 17 40.22 37.51 -48.35
CA VAL A 17 39.66 36.91 -47.14
C VAL A 17 39.67 35.39 -47.34
N ARG A 18 40.66 34.74 -46.72
CA ARG A 18 40.96 33.30 -46.90
C ARG A 18 41.16 32.95 -48.38
N ASP A 19 40.35 32.04 -48.94
CA ASP A 19 40.50 31.55 -50.33
C ASP A 19 39.83 32.45 -51.38
N SER A 20 39.03 33.44 -50.96
CA SER A 20 38.31 34.36 -51.84
C SER A 20 39.03 35.71 -51.99
N VAL A 21 39.14 36.20 -53.22
CA VAL A 21 39.81 37.46 -53.57
C VAL A 21 38.81 38.43 -54.18
N LEU A 22 38.54 39.54 -53.49
CA LEU A 22 37.79 40.68 -53.99
C LEU A 22 38.74 41.63 -54.72
N ASN A 23 38.44 41.99 -55.96
CA ASN A 23 39.23 42.97 -56.72
C ASN A 23 38.40 44.24 -56.92
N GLU A 24 39.07 45.40 -56.93
CA GLU A 24 38.41 46.68 -57.22
C GLU A 24 37.85 46.72 -58.66
N SER A 25 38.48 45.98 -59.59
CA SER A 25 38.07 45.88 -60.99
C SER A 25 36.97 44.85 -61.27
N ASP A 26 36.46 44.17 -60.24
CA ASP A 26 35.31 43.27 -60.42
C ASP A 26 34.08 44.12 -60.82
N ASP A 27 33.29 43.63 -61.79
CA ASP A 27 31.99 44.24 -62.08
C ASP A 27 31.07 44.13 -60.86
N ASP A 28 30.08 45.02 -60.75
CA ASP A 28 29.23 45.10 -59.56
C ASP A 28 28.48 43.78 -59.24
N ALA A 29 28.22 42.92 -60.23
CA ALA A 29 27.58 41.63 -59.99
C ALA A 29 28.58 40.61 -59.41
N THR A 30 29.78 40.54 -59.99
CA THR A 30 30.88 39.68 -59.52
C THR A 30 31.36 40.10 -58.13
N PHE A 31 31.44 41.41 -57.86
CA PHE A 31 31.82 41.95 -56.57
C PHE A 31 30.81 41.58 -55.47
N ARG A 32 29.50 41.74 -55.74
CA ARG A 32 28.43 41.36 -54.82
C ARG A 32 28.42 39.85 -54.53
N GLN A 33 28.64 39.01 -55.55
CA GLN A 33 28.75 37.56 -55.35
C GLN A 33 29.91 37.18 -54.44
N LYS A 34 31.10 37.74 -54.68
CA LYS A 34 32.29 37.46 -53.86
C LYS A 34 32.15 37.97 -52.43
N LEU A 35 31.52 39.14 -52.24
CA LEU A 35 31.29 39.72 -50.90
C LEU A 35 30.25 38.92 -50.11
N ALA A 36 29.15 38.50 -50.76
CA ALA A 36 28.14 37.62 -50.15
C ALA A 36 28.76 36.29 -49.70
N ARG A 37 29.64 35.69 -50.51
CA ARG A 37 30.38 34.47 -50.15
C ARG A 37 31.25 34.64 -48.90
N ILE A 38 31.96 35.77 -48.81
CA ILE A 38 32.80 36.09 -47.64
C ILE A 38 31.95 36.27 -46.38
N ILE A 39 30.78 36.91 -46.48
CA ILE A 39 29.86 37.10 -45.36
C ILE A 39 29.26 35.76 -44.92
N LEU A 40 28.79 34.94 -45.85
CA LEU A 40 28.20 33.62 -45.59
C LEU A 40 29.21 32.65 -44.95
N ASP A 41 30.48 32.67 -45.37
CA ASP A 41 31.54 31.84 -44.79
C ASP A 41 31.98 32.28 -43.38
N GLY A 42 31.56 33.47 -42.94
CA GLY A 42 31.79 34.00 -41.59
C GLY A 42 30.68 33.65 -40.58
N MET A 43 29.52 33.16 -41.04
CA MET A 43 28.36 32.87 -40.18
C MET A 43 28.45 31.46 -39.56
N PHE A 44 28.03 31.33 -38.30
CA PHE A 44 28.18 30.08 -37.52
C PHE A 44 27.06 29.05 -37.75
N GLU A 45 26.00 29.40 -38.50
CA GLU A 45 24.81 28.57 -38.77
C GLU A 45 24.75 28.09 -40.24
N PHE A 46 23.86 27.15 -40.58
CA PHE A 46 23.69 26.69 -41.96
C PHE A 46 22.93 27.75 -42.76
N VAL A 47 23.64 28.59 -43.51
CA VAL A 47 23.02 29.65 -44.32
C VAL A 47 23.26 29.43 -45.80
N GLY A 48 22.28 29.75 -46.64
CA GLY A 48 22.42 29.76 -48.10
C GLY A 48 21.72 30.95 -48.73
N LEU A 49 21.93 31.11 -50.03
CA LEU A 49 21.31 32.12 -50.87
C LEU A 49 20.71 31.43 -52.10
N LEU A 50 19.42 31.65 -52.33
CA LEU A 50 18.68 31.13 -53.47
C LEU A 50 18.16 32.27 -54.33
N ASP A 51 18.01 32.03 -55.63
CA ASP A 51 17.28 32.93 -56.52
C ASP A 51 15.76 32.90 -56.22
N PRO A 52 14.94 33.80 -56.79
CA PRO A 52 13.49 33.81 -56.57
C PRO A 52 12.79 32.51 -56.98
N GLU A 53 13.37 31.74 -57.90
CA GLU A 53 12.88 30.44 -58.35
C GLU A 53 13.29 29.28 -57.43
N GLY A 54 14.08 29.55 -56.39
CA GLY A 54 14.52 28.55 -55.42
C GLY A 54 15.74 27.74 -55.82
N ARG A 55 16.52 28.23 -56.79
CA ARG A 55 17.77 27.58 -57.20
C ARG A 55 18.93 28.08 -56.38
N ILE A 56 19.85 27.18 -56.11
CA ILE A 56 21.00 27.45 -55.23
C ILE A 56 21.98 28.40 -55.93
N VAL A 57 22.14 29.60 -55.37
CA VAL A 57 23.13 30.60 -55.83
C VAL A 57 24.44 30.40 -55.10
N ASP A 58 24.38 30.34 -53.77
CA ASP A 58 25.53 30.11 -52.90
C ASP A 58 25.11 29.48 -51.57
N ILE A 59 26.00 28.75 -50.89
CA ILE A 59 25.72 28.09 -49.61
C ILE A 59 26.99 28.12 -48.74
N SER A 60 26.81 28.42 -47.45
CA SER A 60 27.89 28.43 -46.46
C SER A 60 28.65 27.10 -46.41
N ARG A 61 29.96 27.16 -46.20
CA ARG A 61 30.83 25.97 -46.15
C ARG A 61 30.39 24.93 -45.12
N ARG A 62 29.87 25.34 -43.96
CA ARG A 62 29.34 24.40 -42.94
C ARG A 62 28.20 23.55 -43.47
N ALA A 63 27.30 24.11 -44.27
CA ALA A 63 26.19 23.35 -44.87
C ALA A 63 26.71 22.38 -45.94
N LEU A 64 27.69 22.80 -46.74
CA LEU A 64 28.35 21.93 -47.73
C LEU A 64 29.08 20.75 -47.07
N ASP A 65 29.86 21.02 -46.02
CA ASP A 65 30.59 20.00 -45.26
C ASP A 65 29.61 19.05 -44.54
N GLY A 66 28.51 19.57 -43.99
CA GLY A 66 27.46 18.79 -43.34
C GLY A 66 26.76 17.80 -44.29
N ALA A 67 26.45 18.24 -45.51
CA ALA A 67 25.83 17.38 -46.53
C ALA A 67 26.82 16.53 -47.34
N GLY A 68 28.14 16.77 -47.20
CA GLY A 68 29.18 16.07 -47.94
C GLY A 68 29.09 16.29 -49.46
N VAL A 69 28.82 17.53 -49.89
CA VAL A 69 28.68 17.92 -51.30
C VAL A 69 29.55 19.14 -51.59
N GLN A 70 30.04 19.27 -52.83
CA GLN A 70 30.73 20.50 -53.25
C GLN A 70 29.72 21.49 -53.83
N LEU A 71 30.02 22.79 -53.72
CA LEU A 71 29.12 23.84 -54.21
C LEU A 71 28.84 23.70 -55.71
N ASP A 72 29.85 23.32 -56.50
CA ASP A 72 29.74 23.15 -57.96
C ASP A 72 28.77 22.02 -58.34
N ASP A 73 28.54 21.04 -57.45
CA ASP A 73 27.62 19.93 -57.68
C ASP A 73 26.14 20.33 -57.53
N ILE A 74 25.87 21.42 -56.82
CA ILE A 74 24.51 21.84 -56.42
C ILE A 74 24.12 23.23 -56.93
N ARG A 75 25.07 24.03 -57.41
CA ARG A 75 24.83 25.38 -57.92
C ARG A 75 23.87 25.36 -59.12
N GLY A 76 22.86 26.24 -59.09
CA GLY A 76 21.82 26.34 -60.11
C GLY A 76 20.76 25.23 -60.09
N LYS A 77 20.92 24.19 -59.25
CA LYS A 77 19.91 23.16 -59.04
C LYS A 77 18.83 23.64 -58.08
N PRO A 78 17.59 23.10 -58.17
CA PRO A 78 16.54 23.42 -57.23
C PRO A 78 16.89 23.01 -55.80
N PHE A 79 16.57 23.85 -54.83
CA PHE A 79 16.98 23.66 -53.44
C PHE A 79 16.47 22.35 -52.81
N TRP A 80 15.26 21.92 -53.16
CA TRP A 80 14.64 20.68 -52.66
C TRP A 80 15.25 19.39 -53.25
N GLU A 81 16.02 19.48 -54.33
CA GLU A 81 16.75 18.34 -54.90
C GLU A 81 18.12 18.12 -54.24
N ALA A 82 18.56 19.06 -53.41
CA ALA A 82 19.83 18.94 -52.74
C ALA A 82 19.79 17.86 -51.64
N ARG A 83 20.96 17.24 -51.42
CA ARG A 83 21.10 15.95 -50.73
C ARG A 83 20.56 15.94 -49.29
N TRP A 84 20.60 17.06 -48.59
CA TRP A 84 20.09 17.19 -47.21
C TRP A 84 18.58 16.89 -47.10
N TRP A 85 17.79 17.07 -48.16
CA TRP A 85 16.35 16.79 -48.19
C TRP A 85 16.01 15.35 -48.60
N ALA A 86 17.00 14.55 -49.01
CA ALA A 86 16.82 13.18 -49.49
C ALA A 86 16.45 12.17 -48.39
N VAL A 87 16.08 12.62 -47.19
CA VAL A 87 15.71 11.77 -46.05
C VAL A 87 14.42 11.00 -46.35
N SER A 88 13.41 11.69 -46.90
CA SER A 88 12.16 11.09 -47.37
C SER A 88 11.61 11.89 -48.56
N GLU A 89 10.74 11.27 -49.34
CA GLU A 89 10.05 11.92 -50.46
C GLU A 89 9.12 13.04 -49.96
N GLU A 90 8.46 12.82 -48.82
CA GLU A 90 7.63 13.80 -48.12
C GLU A 90 8.40 15.07 -47.75
N LEU A 91 9.63 14.95 -47.22
CA LEU A 91 10.44 16.12 -46.84
C LEU A 91 10.90 16.94 -48.04
N ARG A 92 11.11 16.32 -49.20
CA ARG A 92 11.38 17.05 -50.45
C ARG A 92 10.16 17.84 -50.92
N GLU A 93 8.97 17.26 -50.82
CA GLU A 93 7.73 17.96 -51.13
C GLU A 93 7.49 19.15 -50.18
N VAL A 94 7.76 18.96 -48.88
CA VAL A 94 7.72 20.04 -47.89
C VAL A 94 8.72 21.13 -48.26
N ALA A 95 9.98 20.81 -48.54
CA ALA A 95 10.99 21.79 -48.96
C ALA A 95 10.58 22.56 -50.23
N HIS A 96 9.95 21.89 -51.19
CA HIS A 96 9.41 22.52 -52.39
C HIS A 96 8.26 23.50 -52.07
N ASP A 97 7.32 23.12 -51.20
CA ASP A 97 6.24 24.01 -50.78
C ASP A 97 6.74 25.24 -49.99
N LEU A 98 7.72 25.05 -49.10
CA LEU A 98 8.35 26.14 -48.35
C LEU A 98 8.94 27.20 -49.28
N VAL A 99 9.64 26.77 -50.32
CA VAL A 99 10.23 27.67 -51.33
C VAL A 99 9.15 28.36 -52.15
N ARG A 100 8.10 27.64 -52.57
CA ARG A 100 6.95 28.21 -53.29
C ARG A 100 6.28 29.33 -52.50
N ARG A 101 6.09 29.12 -51.19
CA ARG A 101 5.51 30.10 -50.26
C ARG A 101 6.42 31.30 -50.06
N ALA A 102 7.71 31.07 -49.79
CA ALA A 102 8.67 32.14 -49.59
C ALA A 102 8.85 33.03 -50.83
N ARG A 103 8.73 32.46 -52.04
CA ARG A 103 8.72 33.22 -53.30
C ARG A 103 7.59 34.25 -53.38
N THR A 104 6.44 33.97 -52.76
CA THR A 104 5.33 34.94 -52.70
C THR A 104 5.57 36.05 -51.67
N GLY A 105 6.70 35.99 -50.96
CA GLY A 105 7.13 36.98 -49.99
C GLY A 105 6.78 36.64 -48.54
N GLU A 106 6.36 35.41 -48.26
CA GLU A 106 6.10 34.87 -46.92
C GLU A 106 7.40 34.48 -46.20
N PHE A 107 7.53 34.80 -44.92
CA PHE A 107 8.59 34.23 -44.07
C PHE A 107 8.10 32.89 -43.52
N VAL A 108 8.88 31.83 -43.72
CA VAL A 108 8.48 30.47 -43.30
C VAL A 108 9.52 29.88 -42.36
N ARG A 109 9.08 29.25 -41.26
CA ARG A 109 9.94 28.60 -40.26
C ARG A 109 9.29 27.32 -39.75
N CYS A 110 10.07 26.25 -39.64
CA CYS A 110 9.61 24.94 -39.16
C CYS A 110 10.79 24.06 -38.72
N ASP A 111 10.51 23.13 -37.81
CA ASP A 111 11.47 22.08 -37.45
C ASP A 111 11.39 20.95 -38.50
N LEU A 112 12.53 20.56 -39.07
CA LEU A 112 12.62 19.51 -40.09
C LEU A 112 13.75 18.54 -39.77
N GLU A 113 13.57 17.27 -40.11
CA GLU A 113 14.65 16.30 -40.11
C GLU A 113 15.41 16.35 -41.44
N VAL A 114 16.72 16.48 -41.37
CA VAL A 114 17.61 16.47 -42.55
C VAL A 114 18.79 15.53 -42.32
N TYR A 115 19.47 15.14 -43.39
CA TYR A 115 20.76 14.48 -43.23
C TYR A 115 21.82 15.49 -42.77
N GLY A 116 22.41 15.23 -41.61
CA GLY A 116 23.46 16.01 -40.96
C GLY A 116 24.81 15.30 -40.96
N ALA A 117 25.63 15.59 -39.93
CA ALA A 117 27.05 15.26 -39.81
C ALA A 117 27.45 13.81 -40.21
N ALA A 118 28.74 13.59 -40.44
CA ALA A 118 29.32 12.36 -41.00
C ALA A 118 28.98 12.11 -42.49
N ALA A 119 29.15 13.13 -43.33
CA ALA A 119 28.97 13.07 -44.78
C ALA A 119 27.55 12.67 -45.23
N GLY A 120 26.53 13.17 -44.51
CA GLY A 120 25.11 12.99 -44.85
C GLY A 120 24.56 11.60 -44.53
N LYS A 121 25.01 10.96 -43.43
CA LYS A 121 24.54 9.64 -42.99
C LYS A 121 23.70 9.68 -41.71
N GLU A 122 23.92 10.66 -40.85
CA GLU A 122 23.15 10.83 -39.61
C GLU A 122 21.96 11.75 -39.86
N ARG A 123 20.82 11.49 -39.22
CA ARG A 123 19.66 12.39 -39.27
C ARG A 123 19.74 13.38 -38.12
N VAL A 124 19.55 14.66 -38.42
CA VAL A 124 19.54 15.74 -37.43
C VAL A 124 18.25 16.55 -37.57
N VAL A 125 17.73 17.04 -36.45
CA VAL A 125 16.60 17.96 -36.43
C VAL A 125 17.13 19.38 -36.54
N ILE A 126 16.69 20.11 -37.55
CA ILE A 126 17.01 21.52 -37.75
C ILE A 126 15.78 22.39 -37.54
N ASP A 127 15.96 23.50 -36.83
CA ASP A 127 15.06 24.65 -36.88
C ASP A 127 15.40 25.41 -38.18
N PHE A 128 14.56 25.24 -39.19
CA PHE A 128 14.78 25.76 -40.52
C PHE A 128 13.89 26.99 -40.76
N SER A 129 14.46 28.04 -41.35
CA SER A 129 13.72 29.20 -41.80
C SER A 129 14.12 29.62 -43.21
N LEU A 130 13.18 30.25 -43.92
CA LEU A 130 13.37 30.74 -45.27
C LEU A 130 12.83 32.17 -45.37
N GLN A 131 13.75 33.12 -45.57
CA GLN A 131 13.43 34.54 -45.56
C GLN A 131 13.54 35.17 -46.96
N PRO A 132 12.47 35.79 -47.49
CA PRO A 132 12.53 36.52 -48.75
C PRO A 132 13.21 37.87 -48.61
N VAL A 133 14.22 38.12 -49.42
CA VAL A 133 14.95 39.39 -49.52
C VAL A 133 14.36 40.21 -50.66
N ARG A 134 14.02 41.47 -50.39
CA ARG A 134 13.33 42.36 -51.33
C ARG A 134 14.21 43.50 -51.82
N ASP A 135 13.99 43.96 -53.05
CA ASP A 135 14.57 45.21 -53.57
C ASP A 135 13.84 46.45 -53.02
N GLU A 136 14.35 47.64 -53.33
CA GLU A 136 13.74 48.94 -52.97
C GLU A 136 12.31 49.13 -53.52
N GLN A 137 11.88 48.28 -54.46
CA GLN A 137 10.57 48.29 -55.10
C GLN A 137 9.66 47.19 -54.52
N GLY A 138 10.11 46.48 -53.47
CA GLY A 138 9.34 45.47 -52.73
C GLY A 138 9.30 44.09 -53.38
N ARG A 139 10.00 43.87 -54.51
CA ARG A 139 10.03 42.59 -55.23
C ARG A 139 11.05 41.66 -54.58
N VAL A 140 10.70 40.38 -54.42
CA VAL A 140 11.60 39.36 -53.90
C VAL A 140 12.70 39.11 -54.93
N VAL A 141 13.95 39.37 -54.53
CA VAL A 141 15.15 39.22 -55.38
C VAL A 141 16.00 38.03 -54.97
N PHE A 142 15.92 37.57 -53.72
CA PHE A 142 16.57 36.35 -53.23
C PHE A 142 15.75 35.70 -52.12
N LEU A 143 16.01 34.42 -51.86
CA LEU A 143 15.55 33.72 -50.66
C LEU A 143 16.76 33.30 -49.82
N LEU A 144 16.68 33.52 -48.51
CA LEU A 144 17.74 33.21 -47.55
C LEU A 144 17.30 32.03 -46.67
N PRO A 145 17.72 30.79 -46.99
CA PRO A 145 17.57 29.65 -46.08
C PRO A 145 18.56 29.74 -44.92
N GLU A 146 18.06 29.54 -43.70
CA GLU A 146 18.85 29.43 -42.46
C GLU A 146 18.42 28.16 -41.70
N GLY A 147 19.39 27.40 -41.20
CA GLY A 147 19.13 26.18 -40.43
C GLY A 147 20.01 26.08 -39.20
N ARG A 148 19.40 25.73 -38.06
CA ARG A 148 20.11 25.50 -36.80
C ARG A 148 19.82 24.11 -36.25
N ASN A 149 20.87 23.36 -35.92
CA ASN A 149 20.72 22.03 -35.31
C ASN A 149 20.15 22.17 -33.89
N ILE A 150 18.99 21.55 -33.64
CA ILE A 150 18.28 21.53 -32.35
C ILE A 150 18.09 20.10 -31.80
N THR A 151 18.80 19.12 -32.37
CA THR A 151 18.64 17.70 -32.04
C THR A 151 18.81 17.43 -30.54
N GLU A 152 19.85 17.96 -29.91
CA GLU A 152 20.09 17.79 -28.46
C GLU A 152 18.98 18.45 -27.62
N LYS A 153 18.48 19.61 -28.05
CA LYS A 153 17.41 20.34 -27.36
C LYS A 153 16.10 19.54 -27.38
N LYS A 154 15.73 18.96 -28.53
CA LYS A 154 14.51 18.13 -28.65
C LYS A 154 14.59 16.85 -27.82
N HIS A 155 15.75 16.19 -27.80
CA HIS A 155 15.95 15.01 -26.93
C HIS A 155 15.81 15.38 -25.45
N ALA A 156 16.41 16.51 -25.02
CA ALA A 156 16.29 16.99 -23.64
C ALA A 156 14.84 17.35 -23.26
N GLU A 157 14.05 17.93 -24.18
CA GLU A 157 12.62 18.22 -23.95
C GLU A 157 11.78 16.94 -23.78
N ILE A 158 12.06 15.89 -24.58
CA ILE A 158 11.40 14.58 -24.45
C ILE A 158 11.79 13.91 -23.13
N GLU A 159 13.07 13.92 -22.78
CA GLU A 159 13.56 13.37 -21.52
C GLU A 159 12.95 14.10 -20.31
N LEU A 160 12.87 15.43 -20.37
CA LEU A 160 12.22 16.24 -19.33
C LEU A 160 10.72 15.92 -19.22
N ALA A 161 10.03 15.73 -20.34
CA ALA A 161 8.63 15.32 -20.33
C ALA A 161 8.43 13.93 -19.70
N HIS A 162 9.31 12.98 -20.01
CA HIS A 162 9.34 11.66 -19.37
C HIS A 162 9.61 11.77 -17.86
N LYS A 163 10.61 12.55 -17.45
CA LYS A 163 10.95 12.77 -16.04
C LYS A 163 9.83 13.44 -15.27
N ASN A 164 9.13 14.40 -15.88
CA ASN A 164 7.95 15.03 -15.28
C ASN A 164 6.78 14.04 -15.14
N ALA A 165 6.56 13.15 -16.11
CA ALA A 165 5.54 12.11 -15.99
C ALA A 165 5.88 11.09 -14.90
N GLU A 166 7.15 10.67 -14.79
CA GLU A 166 7.67 9.79 -13.73
C GLU A 166 7.50 10.44 -12.35
N LEU A 167 7.83 11.74 -12.23
CA LEU A 167 7.65 12.51 -11.00
C LEU A 167 6.18 12.62 -10.60
N GLN A 168 5.27 12.83 -11.57
CA GLN A 168 3.84 12.91 -11.30
C GLN A 168 3.29 11.56 -10.79
N GLN A 169 3.76 10.43 -11.33
CA GLN A 169 3.42 9.10 -10.84
C GLN A 169 3.92 8.87 -9.41
N LEU A 170 5.13 9.32 -9.09
CA LEU A 170 5.68 9.24 -7.73
C LEU A 170 4.86 10.07 -6.74
N ILE A 171 4.47 11.30 -7.12
CA ILE A 171 3.59 12.16 -6.30
C ILE A 171 2.25 11.49 -6.03
N ASP A 172 1.62 10.90 -7.05
CA ASP A 172 0.33 10.22 -6.88
C ASP A 172 0.45 8.97 -6.00
N LYS A 173 1.58 8.25 -6.09
CA LYS A 173 1.86 7.09 -5.24
C LYS A 173 2.09 7.48 -3.78
N VAL A 174 2.79 8.58 -3.52
CA VAL A 174 2.95 9.14 -2.17
C VAL A 174 1.58 9.53 -1.60
N ARG A 175 0.72 10.21 -2.37
CA ARG A 175 -0.64 10.58 -1.93
C ARG A 175 -1.51 9.37 -1.60
N GLN A 176 -1.42 8.28 -2.36
CA GLN A 176 -2.13 7.04 -2.07
C GLN A 176 -1.62 6.38 -0.78
N LEU A 177 -0.30 6.35 -0.59
CA LEU A 177 0.31 5.83 0.64
C LEU A 177 -0.11 6.65 1.87
N ASP A 178 -0.17 7.98 1.76
CA ASP A 178 -0.65 8.85 2.82
C ASP A 178 -2.14 8.60 3.16
N ALA A 179 -2.99 8.40 2.16
CA ALA A 179 -4.40 8.08 2.37
C ALA A 179 -4.58 6.72 3.07
N LEU A 180 -3.81 5.70 2.67
CA LEU A 180 -3.81 4.38 3.30
C LEU A 180 -3.27 4.44 4.74
N LYS A 181 -2.20 5.20 4.97
CA LYS A 181 -1.64 5.45 6.30
C LYS A 181 -2.68 6.06 7.24
N ASN A 182 -3.42 7.07 6.76
CA ASN A 182 -4.44 7.74 7.56
C ASN A 182 -5.64 6.84 7.88
N GLY A 183 -6.10 6.04 6.91
CA GLY A 183 -7.14 5.03 7.13
C GLY A 183 -6.70 3.95 8.13
N PHE A 184 -5.44 3.52 8.05
CA PHE A 184 -4.85 2.54 8.98
C PHE A 184 -4.86 3.06 10.42
N PHE A 185 -4.40 4.29 10.68
CA PHE A 185 -4.39 4.85 12.03
C PHE A 185 -5.80 5.04 12.60
N ALA A 186 -6.78 5.45 11.78
CA ALA A 186 -8.16 5.61 12.23
C ALA A 186 -8.79 4.27 12.65
N ASN A 187 -8.56 3.21 11.89
CA ASN A 187 -9.06 1.87 12.21
C ASN A 187 -8.35 1.30 13.46
N LEU A 188 -7.02 1.42 13.53
CA LEU A 188 -6.22 0.96 14.66
C LEU A 188 -6.65 1.65 15.97
N SER A 189 -6.99 2.95 15.91
CA SER A 189 -7.55 3.66 17.07
C SER A 189 -8.79 2.98 17.63
N HIS A 190 -9.72 2.62 16.77
CA HIS A 190 -11.01 2.08 17.17
C HIS A 190 -10.81 0.67 17.73
N GLU A 191 -9.99 -0.14 17.06
CA GLU A 191 -9.66 -1.51 17.47
C GLU A 191 -8.88 -1.59 18.79
N LEU A 192 -8.03 -0.60 19.11
CA LEU A 192 -7.30 -0.56 20.40
C LEU A 192 -8.13 0.04 21.53
N ARG A 193 -9.03 0.99 21.24
CA ARG A 193 -9.87 1.64 22.26
C ARG A 193 -10.90 0.69 22.86
N THR A 194 -11.51 -0.17 22.04
CA THR A 194 -12.52 -1.13 22.49
C THR A 194 -12.02 -2.10 23.57
N PRO A 195 -10.91 -2.84 23.40
CA PRO A 195 -10.41 -3.73 24.44
C PRO A 195 -9.91 -2.98 25.67
N LEU A 196 -9.31 -1.79 25.51
CA LEU A 196 -8.89 -0.96 26.65
C LEU A 196 -10.09 -0.48 27.49
N ALA A 197 -11.18 -0.06 26.85
CA ALA A 197 -12.42 0.31 27.55
C ALA A 197 -13.03 -0.89 28.32
N LEU A 198 -12.95 -2.10 27.74
CA LEU A 198 -13.40 -3.34 28.37
C LEU A 198 -12.49 -3.81 29.52
N ILE A 199 -11.24 -3.34 29.61
CA ILE A 199 -10.35 -3.58 30.74
C ILE A 199 -10.55 -2.51 31.82
N MET A 200 -10.61 -1.24 31.42
CA MET A 200 -10.73 -0.10 32.34
C MET A 200 -12.06 -0.09 33.09
N GLY A 201 -13.18 -0.27 32.39
CA GLY A 201 -14.52 -0.18 33.00
C GLY A 201 -14.72 -1.14 34.18
N PRO A 202 -14.46 -2.45 34.02
CA PRO A 202 -14.50 -3.40 35.13
C PRO A 202 -13.47 -3.11 36.22
N ALA A 203 -12.23 -2.75 35.86
CA ALA A 203 -11.18 -2.46 36.84
C ALA A 203 -11.50 -1.23 37.70
N GLU A 204 -12.03 -0.16 37.10
CA GLU A 204 -12.48 1.05 37.79
C GLU A 204 -13.67 0.75 38.70
N SER A 205 -14.65 -0.03 38.22
CA SER A 205 -15.79 -0.48 39.01
C SER A 205 -15.35 -1.28 40.25
N MET A 206 -14.39 -2.20 40.10
CA MET A 206 -13.83 -2.99 41.21
C MET A 206 -13.07 -2.12 42.22
N LEU A 207 -12.34 -1.10 41.78
CA LEU A 207 -11.65 -0.16 42.68
C LEU A 207 -12.62 0.72 43.45
N ALA A 208 -13.69 1.17 42.80
CA ALA A 208 -14.69 2.07 43.38
C ALA A 208 -15.72 1.38 44.29
N HIS A 209 -16.11 0.13 44.01
CA HIS A 209 -17.21 -0.57 44.68
C HIS A 209 -16.80 -1.91 45.35
N GLY A 210 -15.52 -2.26 45.34
CA GLY A 210 -15.02 -3.52 45.90
C GLY A 210 -14.79 -3.48 47.41
N ASP A 211 -15.84 -3.53 48.22
CA ASP A 211 -15.74 -3.52 49.70
C ASP A 211 -15.06 -4.78 50.28
N ASN A 212 -14.93 -5.86 49.50
CA ASN A 212 -14.34 -7.16 49.91
C ASN A 212 -12.99 -7.48 49.25
N LEU A 213 -12.33 -6.51 48.59
CA LEU A 213 -11.01 -6.75 48.00
C LEU A 213 -9.94 -6.77 49.08
N THR A 214 -9.10 -7.81 49.09
CA THR A 214 -7.87 -7.82 49.89
C THR A 214 -6.92 -6.71 49.41
N ASP A 215 -6.03 -6.24 50.29
CA ASP A 215 -5.05 -5.20 49.93
C ASP A 215 -4.20 -5.56 48.70
N LEU A 216 -3.91 -6.85 48.51
CA LEU A 216 -3.19 -7.36 47.34
C LEU A 216 -4.06 -7.24 46.06
N GLN A 217 -5.32 -7.67 46.09
CA GLN A 217 -6.21 -7.59 44.93
C GLN A 217 -6.53 -6.15 44.55
N ARG A 218 -6.69 -5.25 45.54
CA ARG A 218 -6.88 -3.81 45.29
C ARG A 218 -5.64 -3.20 44.63
N ARG A 219 -4.44 -3.64 45.00
CA ARG A 219 -3.18 -3.25 44.33
C ARG A 219 -3.12 -3.77 42.89
N ASP A 220 -3.39 -5.06 42.67
CA ASP A 220 -3.29 -5.69 41.34
C ASP A 220 -4.27 -5.07 40.34
N VAL A 221 -5.53 -4.88 40.74
CA VAL A 221 -6.54 -4.19 39.91
C VAL A 221 -6.15 -2.73 39.68
N GLY A 222 -5.55 -2.07 40.67
CA GLY A 222 -4.98 -0.74 40.54
C GLY A 222 -3.87 -0.64 39.49
N VAL A 223 -2.98 -1.65 39.43
CA VAL A 223 -1.92 -1.75 38.42
C VAL A 223 -2.52 -1.95 37.02
N ILE A 224 -3.51 -2.84 36.88
CA ILE A 224 -4.21 -3.11 35.61
C ILE A 224 -4.88 -1.83 35.08
N HIS A 225 -5.63 -1.14 35.94
CA HIS A 225 -6.33 0.09 35.56
C HIS A 225 -5.35 1.19 35.10
N ARG A 226 -4.26 1.41 35.83
CA ARG A 226 -3.24 2.41 35.47
C ARG A 226 -2.55 2.09 34.14
N ASN A 227 -2.16 0.83 33.92
CA ASN A 227 -1.51 0.43 32.67
C ASN A 227 -2.45 0.57 31.47
N ALA A 228 -3.73 0.19 31.62
CA ALA A 228 -4.72 0.37 30.57
C ALA A 228 -4.98 1.86 30.25
N ALA A 229 -5.09 2.71 31.28
CA ALA A 229 -5.24 4.16 31.11
C ALA A 229 -4.00 4.79 30.43
N MET A 230 -2.80 4.35 30.78
CA MET A 230 -1.56 4.80 30.15
C MET A 230 -1.50 4.41 28.67
N LEU A 231 -1.89 3.18 28.31
CA LEU A 231 -1.95 2.74 26.92
C LEU A 231 -2.96 3.53 26.10
N LEU A 232 -4.15 3.78 26.67
CA LEU A 232 -5.18 4.58 26.00
C LEU A 232 -4.68 6.01 25.71
N LYS A 233 -3.98 6.61 26.67
CA LYS A 233 -3.33 7.91 26.50
C LYS A 233 -2.33 7.89 25.34
N GLN A 234 -1.44 6.89 25.29
CA GLN A 234 -0.43 6.77 24.23
C GLN A 234 -1.06 6.59 22.84
N VAL A 235 -2.11 5.78 22.74
CA VAL A 235 -2.86 5.60 21.49
C VAL A 235 -3.46 6.93 21.05
N ASN A 236 -4.11 7.67 21.94
CA ASN A 236 -4.69 8.98 21.61
C ASN A 236 -3.61 10.00 21.17
N GLU A 237 -2.47 10.06 21.87
CA GLU A 237 -1.33 10.94 21.50
C GLU A 237 -0.79 10.64 20.09
N LEU A 238 -0.64 9.37 19.73
CA LEU A 238 -0.20 8.96 18.38
C LEU A 238 -1.21 9.34 17.30
N LEU A 239 -2.49 9.27 17.60
CA LEU A 239 -3.56 9.62 16.66
C LEU A 239 -3.67 11.12 16.43
N ASP A 240 -3.50 11.93 17.47
CA ASP A 240 -3.42 13.38 17.30
C ASP A 240 -2.25 13.78 16.42
N LEU A 241 -1.09 13.13 16.61
CA LEU A 241 0.08 13.35 15.78
C LEU A 241 -0.15 12.94 14.32
N ALA A 242 -0.78 11.77 14.09
CA ALA A 242 -1.11 11.30 12.74
C ALA A 242 -2.10 12.24 12.03
N LYS A 243 -3.07 12.81 12.76
CA LYS A 243 -4.03 13.80 12.21
C LYS A 243 -3.38 15.16 11.92
N LEU A 244 -2.39 15.56 12.72
CA LEU A 244 -1.59 16.76 12.48
C LEU A 244 -0.72 16.60 11.22
N ASP A 245 -0.03 15.46 11.06
CA ASP A 245 0.76 15.14 9.86
C ASP A 245 -0.06 15.16 8.57
N ALA A 246 -1.33 14.74 8.66
CA ALA A 246 -2.25 14.74 7.54
C ALA A 246 -2.85 16.12 7.21
N GLY A 247 -2.56 17.16 8.01
CA GLY A 247 -3.18 18.48 7.89
C GLY A 247 -4.70 18.48 8.11
N GLN A 248 -5.22 17.40 8.73
CA GLN A 248 -6.66 17.18 8.95
C GLN A 248 -7.16 17.84 10.24
N LEU A 249 -6.25 18.21 11.13
CA LEU A 249 -6.56 18.84 12.41
C LEU A 249 -6.59 20.37 12.23
N ARG A 250 -7.74 20.99 12.53
CA ARG A 250 -7.92 22.45 12.49
C ARG A 250 -8.22 22.94 13.90
N ALA A 251 -7.59 24.03 14.33
CA ALA A 251 -7.95 24.68 15.59
C ALA A 251 -9.31 25.37 15.46
N ASN A 252 -10.24 25.03 16.35
CA ASN A 252 -11.51 25.73 16.45
C ASN A 252 -11.35 26.90 17.44
N CYS A 253 -10.69 27.96 17.00
CA CYS A 253 -10.41 29.11 17.86
C CYS A 253 -11.68 29.92 18.15
N LEU A 254 -12.14 29.86 19.40
CA LEU A 254 -13.24 30.66 19.94
C LEU A 254 -12.70 31.67 20.96
N GLN A 255 -13.51 32.63 21.38
CA GLN A 255 -13.14 33.52 22.49
C GLN A 255 -13.22 32.74 23.79
N VAL A 256 -12.06 32.48 24.41
CA VAL A 256 -11.93 31.71 25.64
C VAL A 256 -11.24 32.55 26.71
N ASP A 257 -11.78 32.56 27.94
CA ASP A 257 -11.06 33.09 29.09
C ASP A 257 -9.96 32.11 29.51
N LEU A 258 -8.76 32.33 28.97
CA LEU A 258 -7.59 31.52 29.26
C LEU A 258 -7.21 31.53 30.74
N ALA A 259 -7.50 32.62 31.47
CA ALA A 259 -7.22 32.68 32.89
C ALA A 259 -8.13 31.73 33.68
N HIS A 260 -9.42 31.62 33.29
CA HIS A 260 -10.34 30.65 33.88
C HIS A 260 -9.95 29.21 33.52
N LEU A 261 -9.59 28.94 32.26
CA LEU A 261 -9.15 27.62 31.81
C LEU A 261 -7.89 27.16 32.55
N VAL A 262 -6.85 27.99 32.61
CA VAL A 262 -5.61 27.67 33.32
C VAL A 262 -5.87 27.39 34.79
N ARG A 263 -6.68 28.21 35.47
CA ARG A 263 -7.07 27.94 36.87
C ARG A 263 -7.82 26.63 37.03
N THR A 264 -8.70 26.29 36.10
CA THR A 264 -9.48 25.04 36.13
C THR A 264 -8.57 23.82 36.02
N VAL A 265 -7.66 23.80 35.05
CA VAL A 265 -6.69 22.68 34.90
C VAL A 265 -5.74 22.65 36.10
N ALA A 266 -5.24 23.81 36.51
CA ALA A 266 -4.30 23.95 37.62
C ALA A 266 -4.88 23.47 38.97
N ALA A 267 -6.17 23.67 39.22
CA ALA A 267 -6.86 23.24 40.44
C ALA A 267 -6.78 21.72 40.67
N HIS A 268 -6.73 20.93 39.59
CA HIS A 268 -6.64 19.48 39.72
C HIS A 268 -5.27 19.00 40.26
N PHE A 269 -4.24 19.84 40.17
CA PHE A 269 -2.92 19.57 40.74
C PHE A 269 -2.76 20.08 42.19
N GLU A 270 -3.68 20.92 42.70
CA GLU A 270 -3.64 21.41 44.07
C GLU A 270 -3.76 20.28 45.11
N ALA A 271 -4.58 19.26 44.82
CA ALA A 271 -4.72 18.09 45.68
C ALA A 271 -3.45 17.19 45.68
N LEU A 272 -2.60 17.32 44.66
CA LEU A 272 -1.43 16.47 44.44
C LEU A 272 -0.14 17.07 45.04
N ALA A 273 -0.09 18.40 45.15
CA ALA A 273 1.03 19.13 45.73
C ALA A 273 1.37 18.74 47.19
N PRO A 274 0.40 18.62 48.12
CA PRO A 274 0.67 18.14 49.49
C PRO A 274 1.14 16.69 49.53
N GLN A 275 0.57 15.81 48.68
CA GLN A 275 0.92 14.39 48.62
C GLN A 275 2.39 14.17 48.21
N ARG A 276 2.93 15.05 47.37
CA ARG A 276 4.33 15.02 46.94
C ARG A 276 5.27 15.95 47.71
N SER A 277 4.75 16.68 48.70
CA SER A 277 5.48 17.74 49.41
C SER A 277 6.11 18.77 48.46
N VAL A 278 5.39 19.18 47.41
CA VAL A 278 5.84 20.20 46.45
C VAL A 278 5.09 21.50 46.71
N ALA A 279 5.80 22.63 46.76
CA ALA A 279 5.18 23.94 46.82
C ALA A 279 4.60 24.31 45.45
N TYR A 280 3.31 24.63 45.38
CA TYR A 280 2.61 24.92 44.13
C TYR A 280 1.99 26.31 44.14
N GLU A 281 2.28 27.13 43.13
CA GLU A 281 1.78 28.50 42.99
C GLU A 281 1.17 28.70 41.60
N VAL A 282 -0.04 29.27 41.55
CA VAL A 282 -0.74 29.64 40.31
C VAL A 282 -0.96 31.15 40.28
N ALA A 283 -0.41 31.83 39.27
CA ALA A 283 -0.47 33.27 39.12
C ALA A 283 -1.14 33.66 37.80
N THR A 284 -2.41 34.05 37.84
CA THR A 284 -3.19 34.47 36.64
C THR A 284 -3.94 35.78 36.90
N PRO A 285 -4.17 36.64 35.90
CA PRO A 285 -5.11 37.75 36.02
C PRO A 285 -6.55 37.24 36.25
N ALA A 286 -7.44 38.10 36.71
CA ALA A 286 -8.85 37.72 36.95
C ALA A 286 -9.51 37.15 35.69
N THR A 287 -9.31 37.80 34.55
CA THR A 287 -9.83 37.41 33.24
C THR A 287 -8.80 37.73 32.17
N LEU A 288 -8.56 36.80 31.25
CA LEU A 288 -7.70 37.02 30.08
C LEU A 288 -8.27 36.29 28.87
N VAL A 289 -9.06 37.01 28.07
CA VAL A 289 -9.71 36.46 26.89
C VAL A 289 -8.76 36.49 25.69
N ALA A 290 -8.65 35.36 24.99
CA ALA A 290 -7.95 35.22 23.71
C ALA A 290 -8.71 34.26 22.76
N ALA A 291 -8.42 34.37 21.47
CA ALA A 291 -8.92 33.42 20.47
C ALA A 291 -8.12 32.11 20.55
N ALA A 292 -8.72 31.07 21.11
CA ALA A 292 -8.07 29.78 21.31
C ALA A 292 -9.06 28.62 21.21
N ASP A 293 -8.55 27.45 20.87
CA ASP A 293 -9.28 26.19 20.99
C ASP A 293 -9.17 25.70 22.44
N SER A 294 -10.30 25.61 23.14
CA SER A 294 -10.33 25.25 24.56
C SER A 294 -9.79 23.86 24.84
N GLU A 295 -10.05 22.88 23.95
CA GLU A 295 -9.62 21.50 24.12
C GLU A 295 -8.08 21.43 24.00
N LYS A 296 -7.54 22.03 22.94
CA LYS A 296 -6.10 22.02 22.68
C LYS A 296 -5.33 22.82 23.73
N MET A 297 -5.91 23.92 24.22
CA MET A 297 -5.32 24.71 25.30
C MET A 297 -5.27 23.95 26.62
N THR A 298 -6.36 23.25 26.95
CA THR A 298 -6.42 22.36 28.13
C THR A 298 -5.29 21.33 28.09
N ARG A 299 -5.04 20.74 26.91
CA ARG A 299 -3.97 19.76 26.71
C ARG A 299 -2.56 20.35 26.77
N ILE A 300 -2.36 21.59 26.33
CA ILE A 300 -1.08 22.30 26.50
C ILE A 300 -0.78 22.45 28.00
N VAL A 301 -1.73 23.00 28.76
CA VAL A 301 -1.56 23.26 30.20
C VAL A 301 -1.36 21.95 30.96
N LEU A 302 -2.15 20.92 30.66
CA LEU A 302 -2.09 19.61 31.30
C LEU A 302 -0.72 18.92 31.08
N ASN A 303 -0.18 18.95 29.86
CA ASN A 303 1.12 18.33 29.57
C ASN A 303 2.28 19.04 30.26
N LEU A 304 2.26 20.38 30.30
CA LEU A 304 3.29 21.17 30.97
C LEU A 304 3.27 20.97 32.50
N LEU A 305 2.08 21.04 33.13
CA LEU A 305 1.93 20.81 34.57
C LEU A 305 2.26 19.37 34.96
N SER A 306 1.80 18.38 34.19
CA SER A 306 2.11 16.96 34.44
C SER A 306 3.61 16.72 34.41
N ASN A 307 4.34 17.31 33.46
CA ASN A 307 5.81 17.23 33.42
C ASN A 307 6.46 17.93 34.62
N ALA A 308 6.04 19.15 34.95
CA ALA A 308 6.59 19.89 36.09
C ALA A 308 6.44 19.08 37.40
N PHE A 309 5.26 18.51 37.68
CA PHE A 309 5.02 17.66 38.86
C PHE A 309 5.72 16.31 38.80
N LYS A 310 6.05 15.81 37.61
CA LYS A 310 6.79 14.55 37.42
C LYS A 310 8.27 14.73 37.74
N PHE A 311 8.87 15.84 37.34
CA PHE A 311 10.32 16.05 37.44
C PHE A 311 10.74 16.89 38.67
N THR A 312 9.80 17.48 39.39
CA THR A 312 10.10 18.21 40.64
C THR A 312 10.37 17.23 41.79
N PRO A 313 11.51 17.32 42.50
CA PRO A 313 11.79 16.49 43.67
C PRO A 313 10.91 16.84 44.88
N ILE A 314 10.86 15.94 45.86
CA ILE A 314 10.18 16.16 47.16
C ILE A 314 10.77 17.41 47.83
N GLY A 315 9.91 18.35 48.26
CA GLY A 315 10.32 19.65 48.81
C GLY A 315 10.57 20.74 47.75
N GLY A 316 10.46 20.40 46.46
CA GLY A 316 10.63 21.34 45.35
C GLY A 316 9.46 22.29 45.14
N ARG A 317 9.52 23.11 44.08
CA ARG A 317 8.51 24.12 43.74
C ARG A 317 8.08 24.01 42.27
N VAL A 318 6.78 24.14 42.03
CA VAL A 318 6.18 24.29 40.70
C VAL A 318 5.39 25.59 40.65
N ARG A 319 5.55 26.36 39.58
CA ARG A 319 4.83 27.62 39.36
C ARG A 319 4.18 27.64 37.98
N CYS A 320 2.90 28.02 37.93
CA CYS A 320 2.17 28.22 36.69
C CYS A 320 1.68 29.67 36.61
N ALA A 321 2.12 30.42 35.61
CA ALA A 321 1.76 31.83 35.45
C ALA A 321 1.18 32.11 34.06
N LEU A 322 0.17 32.96 33.99
CA LEU A 322 -0.41 33.44 32.74
C LEU A 322 -0.41 34.97 32.75
N GLU A 323 0.15 35.60 31.73
CA GLU A 323 0.18 37.06 31.60
C GLU A 323 -0.07 37.53 30.16
N ALA A 324 -0.51 38.78 30.02
CA ALA A 324 -0.62 39.44 28.72
C ALA A 324 0.73 40.08 28.34
N LEU A 325 1.29 39.71 27.20
CA LEU A 325 2.46 40.36 26.62
C LEU A 325 1.98 41.46 25.64
N GLY A 326 1.85 42.68 26.16
CA GLY A 326 1.37 43.82 25.38
C GLY A 326 -0.10 43.65 24.93
N ALA A 327 -0.44 44.27 23.79
CA ALA A 327 -1.81 44.27 23.28
C ALA A 327 -2.21 42.97 22.55
N ASP A 328 -1.24 42.27 21.95
CA ASP A 328 -1.52 41.28 20.90
C ASP A 328 -1.05 39.86 21.22
N ARG A 329 -0.44 39.60 22.39
CA ARG A 329 0.01 38.27 22.78
C ARG A 329 -0.32 37.90 24.22
N VAL A 330 -0.41 36.59 24.46
CA VAL A 330 -0.54 35.96 25.77
C VAL A 330 0.68 35.07 26.00
N LEU A 331 1.16 35.02 27.24
CA LEU A 331 2.26 34.15 27.65
C LEU A 331 1.83 33.27 28.81
N LEU A 332 1.93 31.96 28.59
CA LEU A 332 1.83 30.94 29.63
C LEU A 332 3.26 30.50 30.02
N ARG A 333 3.57 30.56 31.31
CA ARG A 333 4.83 30.07 31.89
C ARG A 333 4.55 28.93 32.85
N VAL A 334 5.26 27.83 32.70
CA VAL A 334 5.30 26.76 33.70
C VAL A 334 6.75 26.52 34.08
N SER A 335 7.09 26.73 35.36
CA SER A 335 8.43 26.48 35.89
C SER A 335 8.44 25.45 37.00
N ASP A 336 9.56 24.75 37.11
CA ASP A 336 9.84 23.77 38.15
C ASP A 336 11.24 23.94 38.76
N SER A 337 11.45 23.34 39.93
CA SER A 337 12.76 23.22 40.59
C SER A 337 13.40 21.84 40.39
N GLY A 338 13.08 21.17 39.28
CA GLY A 338 13.63 19.87 38.90
C GLY A 338 15.05 19.97 38.29
N PRO A 339 15.52 18.93 37.59
CA PRO A 339 16.88 18.87 37.04
C PRO A 339 17.16 19.85 35.88
N GLY A 340 16.15 20.59 35.41
CA GLY A 340 16.27 21.52 34.28
C GLY A 340 16.44 20.81 32.93
N VAL A 341 16.64 21.57 31.84
CA VAL A 341 16.89 21.02 30.50
C VAL A 341 18.30 21.37 30.05
N ALA A 342 19.11 20.34 29.81
CA ALA A 342 20.48 20.47 29.35
C ALA A 342 20.57 21.31 28.05
N PRO A 343 21.54 22.22 27.91
CA PRO A 343 21.61 23.16 26.78
C PRO A 343 21.60 22.51 25.39
N ASP A 344 22.20 21.34 25.26
CA ASP A 344 22.25 20.51 24.05
C ASP A 344 20.90 19.85 23.71
N MET A 345 20.04 19.64 24.70
CA MET A 345 18.69 19.07 24.52
C MET A 345 17.62 20.12 24.21
N ARG A 346 17.82 21.39 24.57
CA ARG A 346 16.84 22.48 24.32
C ARG A 346 16.34 22.59 22.87
N PRO A 347 17.17 22.44 21.81
CA PRO A 347 16.67 22.53 20.44
C PRO A 347 15.81 21.34 20.00
N VAL A 348 15.98 20.17 20.63
CA VAL A 348 15.38 18.89 20.21
C VAL A 348 14.34 18.35 21.20
N ILE A 349 14.16 18.98 22.37
CA ILE A 349 13.25 18.49 23.42
C ILE A 349 11.76 18.50 23.00
N PHE A 350 11.42 19.31 22.00
CA PHE A 350 10.09 19.36 21.41
C PHE A 350 9.95 18.43 20.19
N ASP A 351 10.99 17.70 19.81
CA ASP A 351 10.91 16.71 18.73
C ASP A 351 10.20 15.44 19.22
N ARG A 352 9.62 14.69 18.28
CA ARG A 352 8.88 13.46 18.56
C ARG A 352 9.78 12.41 19.19
N PHE A 353 9.32 11.79 20.27
CA PHE A 353 10.06 10.77 21.02
C PHE A 353 11.36 11.27 21.66
N ALA A 354 11.57 12.59 21.75
CA ALA A 354 12.73 13.14 22.41
C ALA A 354 12.67 12.88 23.93
N GLN A 355 13.76 12.32 24.48
CA GLN A 355 13.94 12.09 25.91
C GLN A 355 15.31 12.62 26.36
N GLY A 356 15.39 13.18 27.57
CA GLY A 356 16.62 13.75 28.12
C GLY A 356 17.73 12.69 28.30
N ARG A 357 18.92 12.94 27.74
CA ARG A 357 20.12 12.13 27.99
C ARG A 357 20.79 12.59 29.29
N GLY A 358 20.33 12.07 30.43
CA GLY A 358 20.95 12.33 31.74
C GLY A 358 20.58 11.27 32.76
N GLY A 359 21.57 10.79 33.52
CA GLY A 359 21.47 9.63 34.42
C GLY A 359 20.41 9.73 35.52
N GLU A 360 19.95 10.93 35.87
CA GLU A 360 18.92 11.15 36.90
C GLU A 360 17.48 11.24 36.33
N MET A 361 17.30 11.40 35.02
CA MET A 361 15.98 11.60 34.40
C MET A 361 15.29 10.34 33.86
N ARG A 362 16.01 9.20 33.77
CA ARG A 362 15.46 7.95 33.19
C ARG A 362 14.47 7.22 34.11
N GLY A 363 14.42 7.52 35.41
CA GLY A 363 13.45 6.93 36.34
C GLY A 363 12.00 7.38 36.10
N PHE A 364 11.77 8.39 35.26
CA PHE A 364 10.47 8.96 34.98
C PHE A 364 10.02 8.61 33.55
N GLY A 365 9.62 7.35 33.32
CA GLY A 365 9.17 6.83 32.02
C GLY A 365 8.09 7.68 31.34
N GLY A 366 8.36 8.18 30.14
CA GLY A 366 7.42 8.98 29.34
C GLY A 366 7.68 8.78 27.84
N THR A 367 6.66 8.86 27.00
CA THR A 367 6.74 8.55 25.56
C THR A 367 7.54 9.56 24.73
N GLY A 368 7.86 10.73 25.29
CA GLY A 368 8.49 11.83 24.53
C GLY A 368 7.54 12.50 23.53
N LEU A 369 6.23 12.21 23.59
CA LEU A 369 5.22 12.80 22.70
C LEU A 369 4.57 14.07 23.28
N GLY A 370 4.49 14.20 24.60
CA GLY A 370 3.75 15.29 25.27
C GLY A 370 4.26 16.69 24.93
N LEU A 371 5.58 16.92 24.92
CA LEU A 371 6.14 18.23 24.56
C LEU A 371 6.07 18.52 23.06
N ALA A 372 6.17 17.49 22.22
CA ALA A 372 5.93 17.63 20.77
C ALA A 372 4.48 18.08 20.50
N ILE A 373 3.50 17.50 21.20
CA ILE A 373 2.09 17.94 21.11
C ILE A 373 1.92 19.39 21.57
N VAL A 374 2.61 19.82 22.64
CA VAL A 374 2.58 21.22 23.10
C VAL A 374 3.07 22.17 22.00
N LYS A 375 4.18 21.82 21.32
CA LYS A 375 4.71 22.61 20.20
C LYS A 375 3.72 22.66 19.03
N GLU A 376 3.23 21.52 18.58
CA GLU A 376 2.30 21.41 17.45
C GLU A 376 0.99 22.17 17.71
N PHE A 377 0.42 22.05 18.92
CA PHE A 377 -0.78 22.80 19.28
C PHE A 377 -0.49 24.30 19.44
N ALA A 378 0.65 24.72 19.98
CA ALA A 378 1.01 26.13 20.03
C ALA A 378 1.16 26.72 18.61
N GLU A 379 1.82 26.01 17.70
CA GLU A 379 1.98 26.40 16.29
C GLU A 379 0.64 26.43 15.55
N LEU A 380 -0.26 25.48 15.82
CA LEU A 380 -1.62 25.47 15.27
C LEU A 380 -2.43 26.73 15.66
N HIS A 381 -2.13 27.31 16.82
CA HIS A 381 -2.71 28.59 17.28
C HIS A 381 -1.95 29.83 16.76
N GLY A 382 -0.93 29.66 15.92
CA GLY A 382 -0.05 30.74 15.46
C GLY A 382 0.93 31.24 16.53
N GLY A 383 1.17 30.42 17.56
CA GLY A 383 2.07 30.69 18.68
C GLY A 383 3.41 29.97 18.58
N THR A 384 4.20 30.07 19.65
CA THR A 384 5.53 29.45 19.77
C THR A 384 5.74 28.91 21.18
N VAL A 385 6.54 27.86 21.32
CA VAL A 385 7.00 27.34 22.62
C VAL A 385 8.52 27.41 22.74
N ALA A 386 9.01 27.71 23.93
CA ALA A 386 10.43 27.73 24.25
C ALA A 386 10.71 27.13 25.63
N VAL A 387 11.96 26.75 25.88
CA VAL A 387 12.44 26.27 27.18
C VAL A 387 13.70 27.03 27.60
N SER A 388 13.78 27.40 28.87
CA SER A 388 14.93 28.07 29.49
C SER A 388 15.11 27.61 30.95
N ASP A 389 16.08 28.19 31.65
CA ASP A 389 16.35 27.88 33.06
C ASP A 389 15.39 28.65 33.97
N ALA A 390 14.77 27.95 34.91
CA ALA A 390 13.86 28.53 35.87
C ALA A 390 14.61 29.25 37.00
N PRO A 391 14.10 30.39 37.52
CA PRO A 391 14.62 31.02 38.73
C PRO A 391 14.66 30.07 39.94
N GLU A 392 13.80 29.06 39.95
CA GLU A 392 13.70 28.02 40.98
C GLU A 392 14.77 26.91 40.84
N GLY A 393 15.60 26.93 39.80
CA GLY A 393 16.71 26.00 39.58
C GLY A 393 16.45 24.84 38.60
N GLY A 394 15.22 24.71 38.08
CA GLY A 394 14.83 23.68 37.11
C GLY A 394 14.49 24.24 35.72
N ALA A 395 13.44 23.72 35.07
CA ALA A 395 13.07 24.13 33.71
C ALA A 395 11.95 25.20 33.71
N LEU A 396 12.04 26.16 32.80
CA LEU A 396 10.99 27.14 32.50
C LEU A 396 10.49 26.93 31.07
N PHE A 397 9.24 26.50 30.93
CA PHE A 397 8.55 26.39 29.64
C PHE A 397 7.68 27.61 29.40
N GLU A 398 7.85 28.23 28.23
CA GLU A 398 7.15 29.44 27.83
C GLU A 398 6.35 29.19 26.55
N VAL A 399 5.03 29.31 26.61
CA VAL A 399 4.14 29.22 25.45
C VAL A 399 3.57 30.61 25.15
N GLN A 400 3.91 31.15 23.99
CA GLN A 400 3.41 32.43 23.50
C GLN A 400 2.33 32.22 22.45
N LEU A 401 1.18 32.88 22.60
CA LEU A 401 0.03 32.76 21.70
C LEU A 401 -0.46 34.13 21.23
N PRO A 402 -0.99 34.26 20.01
CA PRO A 402 -1.66 35.47 19.57
C PRO A 402 -2.93 35.73 20.38
N ARG A 403 -3.17 36.99 20.72
CA ARG A 403 -4.37 37.43 21.43
C ARG A 403 -5.50 37.84 20.45
N ARG A 404 -5.23 37.97 19.14
CA ARG A 404 -6.19 38.44 18.11
C ARG A 404 -6.13 37.68 16.77
N SER A 405 -7.28 37.15 16.35
CA SER A 405 -7.81 37.25 14.98
C SER A 405 -9.33 37.00 14.98
N ALA A 406 -10.04 37.64 14.06
CA ALA A 406 -11.48 37.90 14.07
C ALA A 406 -12.39 36.66 13.94
N VAL A 407 -13.27 36.44 14.92
CA VAL A 407 -14.56 35.76 14.75
C VAL A 407 -15.61 36.51 15.58
N ALA A 408 -16.81 36.68 15.02
CA ALA A 408 -17.95 37.36 15.63
C ALA A 408 -18.30 36.78 17.02
N PRO A 409 -18.88 37.57 17.94
CA PRO A 409 -19.18 37.11 19.30
C PRO A 409 -20.26 36.02 19.25
N GLY A 410 -19.85 34.77 19.47
CA GLY A 410 -20.73 33.62 19.53
C GLY A 410 -20.26 32.65 20.61
N ARG A 411 -21.06 32.57 21.69
CA ARG A 411 -21.02 31.62 22.82
C ARG A 411 -19.68 31.35 23.50
N GLU A 412 -19.58 31.76 24.75
CA GLU A 412 -18.65 31.21 25.73
C GLU A 412 -18.88 29.69 25.84
N ALA A 413 -17.85 28.89 25.51
CA ALA A 413 -17.85 27.45 25.75
C ALA A 413 -17.07 27.18 27.04
N GLY A 414 -17.74 26.63 28.05
CA GLY A 414 -17.06 25.99 29.18
C GLY A 414 -16.46 24.64 28.75
N PRO A 415 -15.52 24.07 29.52
CA PRO A 415 -14.90 22.78 29.19
C PRO A 415 -15.97 21.67 29.09
N ALA A 416 -15.89 20.83 28.06
CA ALA A 416 -16.82 19.72 27.84
C ALA A 416 -16.60 18.58 28.86
N ALA A 417 -17.63 17.78 29.15
CA ALA A 417 -17.57 16.70 30.15
C ALA A 417 -16.54 15.59 29.84
N ASP A 418 -16.18 15.38 28.56
CA ASP A 418 -15.10 14.47 28.17
C ASP A 418 -13.69 15.03 28.47
N GLU A 419 -13.52 16.36 28.55
CA GLU A 419 -12.24 17.00 28.88
C GLU A 419 -11.84 16.75 30.33
N LEU A 420 -12.82 16.62 31.24
CA LEU A 420 -12.59 16.31 32.66
C LEU A 420 -12.12 14.86 32.88
N ARG A 421 -12.53 13.92 32.03
CA ARG A 421 -12.13 12.50 32.13
C ARG A 421 -10.66 12.27 31.76
N ASP A 422 -10.16 12.97 30.75
CA ASP A 422 -8.73 12.91 30.36
C ASP A 422 -7.81 13.48 31.45
N ILE A 423 -8.29 14.49 32.19
CA ILE A 423 -7.56 15.09 33.31
C ILE A 423 -7.40 14.09 34.47
N ASP A 424 -8.47 13.39 34.86
CA ASP A 424 -8.43 12.38 35.93
C ASP A 424 -7.52 11.19 35.58
N ALA A 425 -7.52 10.74 34.32
CA ALA A 425 -6.63 9.68 33.85
C ALA A 425 -5.14 10.09 33.90
N VAL A 426 -4.82 11.32 33.51
CA VAL A 426 -3.44 11.86 33.59
C VAL A 426 -2.99 12.02 35.03
N ILE A 427 -3.87 12.46 35.93
CA ILE A 427 -3.57 12.60 37.36
C ILE A 427 -3.39 11.24 38.04
N GLY A 428 -4.18 10.23 37.64
CA GLY A 428 -4.02 8.85 38.10
C GLY A 428 -2.65 8.24 37.78
N ALA A 429 -2.02 8.68 36.68
CA ALA A 429 -0.66 8.29 36.29
C ALA A 429 0.44 9.05 37.07
N VAL A 430 0.11 10.16 37.72
CA VAL A 430 1.03 11.02 38.48
C VAL A 430 1.03 10.68 39.98
N LYS A 431 0.05 9.93 40.51
CA LYS A 431 0.03 9.52 41.93
C LYS A 431 0.98 8.32 42.20
N PRO A 432 1.99 8.43 43.07
CA PRO A 432 2.68 7.25 43.62
C PRO A 432 1.72 6.47 44.52
N PHE A 433 1.83 5.14 44.53
CA PHE A 433 1.19 4.34 45.59
C PHE A 433 1.92 4.66 46.90
N ASP A 434 1.19 5.12 47.93
CA ASP A 434 1.74 5.18 49.27
C ASP A 434 2.30 3.79 49.62
N ALA A 435 3.55 3.76 50.09
CA ALA A 435 4.20 2.55 50.56
C ALA A 435 3.46 2.03 51.81
N VAL A 436 2.37 1.30 51.57
CA VAL A 436 1.67 0.55 52.63
C VAL A 436 2.60 -0.58 53.03
N LYS A 437 3.18 -0.43 54.24
CA LYS A 437 4.08 -1.34 54.96
C LYS A 437 3.94 -2.78 54.48
N ALA A 438 5.05 -3.35 54.02
CA ALA A 438 5.15 -4.76 53.67
C ALA A 438 4.56 -5.60 54.81
N VAL A 439 3.54 -6.39 54.50
CA VAL A 439 3.05 -7.43 55.41
C VAL A 439 4.12 -8.51 55.40
N GLU A 440 4.91 -8.55 56.47
CA GLU A 440 5.81 -9.66 56.77
C GLU A 440 4.96 -10.94 56.84
N ARG A 441 5.02 -11.76 55.79
CA ARG A 441 4.63 -13.16 55.88
C ARG A 441 5.78 -13.89 56.56
N ASP A 442 5.49 -14.64 57.62
CA ASP A 442 6.39 -15.59 58.26
C ASP A 442 7.18 -16.38 57.21
N ARG A 443 8.47 -16.09 57.05
CA ARG A 443 9.39 -16.81 56.18
C ARG A 443 10.23 -17.77 57.03
N PRO A 444 10.55 -18.97 56.54
CA PRO A 444 11.54 -19.85 57.16
C PRO A 444 12.92 -19.16 57.15
N ALA A 445 13.77 -19.50 58.12
CA ALA A 445 15.08 -18.87 58.38
C ALA A 445 15.90 -18.68 57.08
N ALA A 446 16.16 -17.42 56.73
CA ALA A 446 16.52 -16.96 55.39
C ALA A 446 18.00 -17.07 55.00
N ASP A 447 18.82 -17.81 55.75
CA ASP A 447 20.29 -17.79 55.57
C ASP A 447 20.86 -18.89 54.65
N ASP A 448 20.07 -19.90 54.26
CA ASP A 448 20.55 -21.06 53.47
C ASP A 448 20.04 -21.09 52.01
N LEU A 449 19.28 -20.07 51.57
CA LEU A 449 18.76 -20.00 50.20
C LEU A 449 19.73 -19.28 49.25
N PRO A 450 19.82 -19.69 47.96
CA PRO A 450 20.70 -19.05 46.99
C PRO A 450 20.36 -17.57 46.81
N LEU A 451 21.38 -16.72 46.71
CA LEU A 451 21.23 -15.28 46.55
C LEU A 451 21.08 -14.91 45.08
N VAL A 452 19.98 -14.25 44.72
CA VAL A 452 19.75 -13.71 43.37
C VAL A 452 19.65 -12.19 43.45
N ILE A 453 20.51 -11.48 42.72
CA ILE A 453 20.41 -10.03 42.59
C ILE A 453 19.54 -9.71 41.38
N VAL A 454 18.58 -8.80 41.53
CA VAL A 454 17.69 -8.34 40.44
C VAL A 454 17.94 -6.86 40.20
N ALA A 455 18.58 -6.54 39.08
CA ALA A 455 18.81 -5.19 38.59
C ALA A 455 17.76 -4.83 37.54
N GLU A 456 16.84 -3.94 37.89
CA GLU A 456 15.75 -3.49 37.02
C GLU A 456 15.38 -2.07 37.44
N ASP A 457 15.29 -1.14 36.49
CA ASP A 457 15.08 0.28 36.78
C ASP A 457 13.60 0.59 37.05
N ASN A 458 12.69 -0.11 36.38
CA ASN A 458 11.27 -0.02 36.63
C ASN A 458 10.89 -0.65 37.98
N ALA A 459 10.38 0.18 38.91
CA ALA A 459 10.06 -0.25 40.27
C ALA A 459 8.99 -1.35 40.33
N ASP A 460 7.97 -1.28 39.48
CA ASP A 460 6.88 -2.26 39.44
C ASP A 460 7.38 -3.60 38.87
N MET A 461 8.16 -3.56 37.79
CA MET A 461 8.77 -4.76 37.20
C MET A 461 9.78 -5.41 38.15
N ARG A 462 10.61 -4.60 38.82
CA ARG A 462 11.57 -5.08 39.82
C ARG A 462 10.85 -5.79 40.97
N GLN A 463 9.79 -5.17 41.48
CA GLN A 463 8.98 -5.75 42.55
C GLN A 463 8.30 -7.04 42.11
N TYR A 464 7.73 -7.06 40.90
CA TYR A 464 7.14 -8.25 40.30
C TYR A 464 8.14 -9.41 40.19
N ILE A 465 9.36 -9.16 39.69
CA ILE A 465 10.41 -10.18 39.60
C ILE A 465 10.80 -10.68 41.00
N VAL A 466 10.93 -9.78 41.97
CA VAL A 466 11.24 -10.13 43.37
C VAL A 466 10.15 -11.03 43.96
N GLU A 467 8.88 -10.75 43.70
CA GLU A 467 7.77 -11.59 44.18
C GLU A 467 7.72 -12.95 43.48
N VAL A 468 7.97 -12.98 42.17
CA VAL A 468 8.04 -14.22 41.41
C VAL A 468 9.16 -15.12 41.92
N LEU A 469 10.33 -14.57 42.24
CA LEU A 469 11.50 -15.34 42.67
C LEU A 469 11.59 -15.58 44.18
N GLY A 470 10.98 -14.72 44.99
CA GLY A 470 11.11 -14.71 46.46
C GLY A 470 10.50 -15.90 47.19
N ALA A 471 9.82 -16.81 46.47
CA ALA A 471 9.38 -18.09 47.01
C ALA A 471 10.52 -19.14 47.08
N ASP A 472 11.48 -19.06 46.15
CA ASP A 472 12.50 -20.10 45.95
C ASP A 472 13.93 -19.59 46.25
N TYR A 473 14.14 -18.27 46.32
CA TYR A 473 15.46 -17.65 46.44
C TYR A 473 15.48 -16.49 47.44
N ARG A 474 16.66 -16.19 47.97
CA ARG A 474 16.91 -14.92 48.66
C ARG A 474 17.18 -13.86 47.59
N VAL A 475 16.25 -12.92 47.42
CA VAL A 475 16.32 -11.93 46.31
C VAL A 475 16.73 -10.57 46.84
N ALA A 476 17.78 -9.98 46.27
CA ALA A 476 18.25 -8.63 46.57
C ALA A 476 17.91 -7.67 45.40
N PRO A 477 16.99 -6.70 45.60
CA PRO A 477 16.63 -5.75 44.56
C PRO A 477 17.68 -4.64 44.40
N ALA A 478 18.00 -4.31 43.15
CA ALA A 478 18.86 -3.20 42.75
C ALA A 478 18.13 -2.32 41.73
N ALA A 479 18.18 -0.99 41.93
CA ALA A 479 17.51 -0.02 41.06
C ALA A 479 18.28 0.28 39.77
N ASP A 480 19.57 -0.08 39.71
CA ASP A 480 20.44 0.10 38.55
C ASP A 480 21.64 -0.87 38.62
N GLY A 481 22.47 -0.88 37.57
CA GLY A 481 23.65 -1.74 37.52
C GLY A 481 24.73 -1.38 38.54
N ALA A 482 24.84 -0.13 38.98
CA ALA A 482 25.85 0.27 39.97
C ALA A 482 25.52 -0.27 41.37
N ALA A 483 24.24 -0.18 41.76
CA ALA A 483 23.72 -0.80 42.97
C ALA A 483 23.84 -2.33 42.93
N ALA A 484 23.57 -2.94 41.77
CA ALA A 484 23.72 -4.38 41.58
C ALA A 484 25.18 -4.84 41.75
N LEU A 485 26.12 -4.08 41.19
CA LEU A 485 27.55 -4.34 41.33
C LEU A 485 28.02 -4.17 42.78
N ALA A 486 27.56 -3.13 43.48
CA ALA A 486 27.88 -2.91 44.89
C ALA A 486 27.38 -4.06 45.78
N LEU A 487 26.16 -4.55 45.53
CA LEU A 487 25.60 -5.72 46.22
C LEU A 487 26.41 -6.99 45.91
N ALA A 488 26.76 -7.22 44.64
CA ALA A 488 27.52 -8.40 44.23
C ALA A 488 28.95 -8.42 44.80
N LEU A 489 29.53 -7.25 45.09
CA LEU A 489 30.83 -7.11 45.75
C LEU A 489 30.77 -7.33 47.25
N ALA A 490 29.68 -6.92 47.89
CA ALA A 490 29.47 -7.10 49.33
C ALA A 490 29.22 -8.58 49.66
N GLU A 491 28.39 -9.24 48.85
CA GLU A 491 28.07 -10.66 48.99
C GLU A 491 27.95 -11.31 47.60
N PRO A 492 28.87 -12.21 47.20
CA PRO A 492 28.84 -12.83 45.87
C PRO A 492 27.55 -13.65 45.67
N PRO A 493 26.70 -13.31 44.69
CA PRO A 493 25.43 -13.99 44.51
C PRO A 493 25.58 -15.32 43.76
N ASP A 494 24.50 -16.08 43.69
CA ASP A 494 24.37 -17.27 42.85
C ASP A 494 23.96 -16.93 41.42
N LEU A 495 23.28 -15.80 41.22
CA LEU A 495 22.85 -15.29 39.91
C LEU A 495 22.62 -13.78 39.96
N VAL A 496 22.90 -13.10 38.85
CA VAL A 496 22.43 -11.73 38.59
C VAL A 496 21.38 -11.77 37.47
N VAL A 497 20.19 -11.25 37.73
CA VAL A 497 19.17 -10.95 36.73
C VAL A 497 19.25 -9.46 36.45
N THR A 498 19.47 -9.04 35.21
CA THR A 498 19.66 -7.63 34.86
C THR A 498 18.87 -7.25 33.63
N ASP A 499 18.19 -6.10 33.66
CA ASP A 499 17.68 -5.51 32.42
C ASP A 499 18.84 -5.02 31.54
N LEU A 500 18.64 -5.09 30.22
CA LEU A 500 19.66 -4.66 29.25
C LEU A 500 19.83 -3.13 29.28
N VAL A 501 18.74 -2.39 29.40
CA VAL A 501 18.72 -0.93 29.36
C VAL A 501 18.36 -0.39 30.75
N MET A 502 19.32 0.23 31.44
CA MET A 502 19.14 0.81 32.78
C MET A 502 19.90 2.16 32.89
N PRO A 503 19.54 3.06 33.82
CA PRO A 503 20.29 4.28 34.11
C PRO A 503 21.63 4.00 34.78
N THR A 504 22.54 4.99 34.73
CA THR A 504 23.91 4.97 35.31
C THR A 504 24.84 3.93 34.70
N LEU A 505 24.54 2.65 34.91
CA LEU A 505 25.32 1.49 34.48
C LEU A 505 24.36 0.47 33.86
N ASP A 506 24.44 0.31 32.54
CA ASP A 506 23.56 -0.58 31.77
C ASP A 506 23.93 -2.06 31.96
N GLY A 507 23.06 -2.98 31.50
CA GLY A 507 23.25 -4.42 31.73
C GLY A 507 24.53 -5.00 31.09
N ASP A 508 24.95 -4.47 29.94
CA ASP A 508 26.20 -4.84 29.26
C ASP A 508 27.42 -4.36 30.07
N GLN A 509 27.43 -3.10 30.48
CA GLN A 509 28.48 -2.54 31.35
C GLN A 509 28.57 -3.28 32.68
N LEU A 510 27.43 -3.71 33.26
CA LEU A 510 27.40 -4.55 34.46
C LEU A 510 28.10 -5.88 34.24
N VAL A 511 27.80 -6.56 33.12
CA VAL A 511 28.48 -7.81 32.77
C VAL A 511 29.98 -7.57 32.63
N ARG A 512 30.42 -6.54 31.91
CA ARG A 512 31.85 -6.23 31.74
C ARG A 512 32.55 -5.97 33.08
N GLU A 513 31.94 -5.21 33.97
CA GLU A 513 32.45 -4.95 35.32
C GLU A 513 32.52 -6.23 36.16
N LEU A 514 31.48 -7.08 36.12
CA LEU A 514 31.50 -8.38 36.81
C LEU A 514 32.61 -9.29 36.26
N ARG A 515 32.83 -9.29 34.95
CA ARG A 515 33.87 -10.10 34.28
C ARG A 515 35.30 -9.63 34.56
N ALA A 516 35.51 -8.33 34.75
CA ALA A 516 36.82 -7.77 35.09
C ALA A 516 37.36 -8.21 36.46
N ARG A 517 36.50 -8.79 37.32
CA ARG A 517 36.85 -9.17 38.70
C ARG A 517 37.01 -10.69 38.81
N PRO A 518 38.19 -11.22 39.21
CA PRO A 518 38.45 -12.67 39.24
C PRO A 518 37.43 -13.49 40.05
N ALA A 519 36.95 -12.95 41.18
CA ALA A 519 35.97 -13.62 42.03
C ALA A 519 34.55 -13.68 41.44
N LEU A 520 34.22 -12.77 40.51
CA LEU A 520 32.88 -12.66 39.88
C LEU A 520 32.91 -13.00 38.38
N ALA A 521 34.10 -13.29 37.82
CA ALA A 521 34.29 -13.56 36.41
C ALA A 521 33.45 -14.73 35.88
N GLN A 522 33.12 -15.66 36.77
CA GLN A 522 32.37 -16.88 36.48
C GLN A 522 30.90 -16.79 36.94
N LEU A 523 30.44 -15.66 37.46
CA LEU A 523 29.08 -15.47 37.96
C LEU A 523 28.08 -15.56 36.80
N PRO A 524 27.04 -16.41 36.88
CA PRO A 524 26.03 -16.45 35.83
C PRO A 524 25.22 -15.14 35.82
N VAL A 525 24.92 -14.66 34.62
CA VAL A 525 24.07 -13.49 34.41
C VAL A 525 22.92 -13.87 33.46
N LEU A 526 21.70 -13.52 33.87
CA LEU A 526 20.47 -13.62 33.08
C LEU A 526 20.08 -12.21 32.62
N MET A 527 20.06 -11.97 31.31
CA MET A 527 19.62 -10.68 30.76
C MET A 527 18.12 -10.64 30.48
N LEU A 528 17.46 -9.53 30.77
CA LEU A 528 16.11 -9.22 30.31
C LEU A 528 16.21 -8.26 29.10
N SER A 529 15.51 -8.56 28.00
CA SER A 529 15.56 -7.78 26.76
C SER A 529 14.16 -7.42 26.25
N ALA A 530 13.99 -6.23 25.68
CA ALA A 530 12.74 -5.77 25.07
C ALA A 530 12.52 -6.24 23.62
N SER A 531 13.53 -6.81 22.95
CA SER A 531 13.45 -7.23 21.54
C SER A 531 14.01 -8.63 21.30
N ALA A 532 13.40 -9.37 20.37
CA ALA A 532 13.80 -10.70 19.92
C ALA A 532 14.88 -10.69 18.82
N ASP A 533 15.61 -9.58 18.67
CA ASP A 533 16.54 -9.34 17.58
C ASP A 533 17.71 -10.35 17.55
N ALA A 534 17.98 -10.92 16.37
CA ALA A 534 18.98 -11.95 16.15
C ALA A 534 20.42 -11.40 16.24
N GLU A 535 20.61 -10.12 15.91
CA GLU A 535 21.92 -9.46 15.93
C GLU A 535 22.36 -9.12 17.36
N LEU A 536 21.41 -8.69 18.20
CA LEU A 536 21.61 -8.50 19.64
C LEU A 536 21.95 -9.83 20.34
N ARG A 537 21.30 -10.93 19.95
CA ARG A 537 21.63 -12.30 20.43
C ARG A 537 23.06 -12.70 20.11
N LEU A 538 23.51 -12.48 18.86
CA LEU A 538 24.87 -12.84 18.44
C LEU A 538 25.94 -12.07 19.23
N LYS A 539 25.67 -10.79 19.52
CA LYS A 539 26.56 -9.95 20.33
C LYS A 539 26.61 -10.41 21.79
N LEU A 540 25.45 -10.68 22.40
CA LEU A 540 25.36 -11.11 23.81
C LEU A 540 25.94 -12.53 24.05
N LEU A 541 25.87 -13.42 23.05
CA LEU A 541 26.52 -14.73 23.08
C LEU A 541 28.05 -14.63 22.97
N ALA A 542 28.57 -13.60 22.29
CA ALA A 542 30.01 -13.35 22.22
C ALA A 542 30.59 -12.84 23.56
N GLU A 543 29.77 -12.24 24.42
CA GLU A 543 30.19 -11.56 25.66
C GLU A 543 30.06 -12.42 26.94
N SER A 544 29.92 -13.74 26.83
CA SER A 544 29.85 -14.68 27.98
C SER A 544 28.67 -14.46 28.94
N VAL A 545 27.52 -14.01 28.42
CA VAL A 545 26.22 -14.05 29.09
C VAL A 545 25.67 -15.48 29.04
N GLN A 546 25.11 -15.98 30.14
CA GLN A 546 24.72 -17.39 30.26
C GLN A 546 23.33 -17.68 29.69
N ASP A 547 22.38 -16.75 29.80
CA ASP A 547 21.05 -16.87 29.20
C ASP A 547 20.37 -15.48 29.10
N TYR A 548 19.26 -15.38 28.36
CA TYR A 548 18.43 -14.17 28.30
C TYR A 548 16.93 -14.51 28.25
N VAL A 549 16.08 -13.55 28.61
CA VAL A 549 14.60 -13.65 28.56
C VAL A 549 14.04 -12.40 27.89
N THR A 550 13.15 -12.58 26.92
CA THR A 550 12.46 -11.49 26.22
C THR A 550 11.23 -11.02 26.98
N LYS A 551 11.09 -9.70 27.18
CA LYS A 551 9.88 -9.06 27.71
C LYS A 551 8.81 -9.01 26.60
N PRO A 552 7.53 -9.35 26.87
CA PRO A 552 6.99 -9.85 28.13
C PRO A 552 7.32 -11.33 28.34
N PHE A 553 7.59 -11.72 29.60
CA PHE A 553 7.92 -13.09 29.98
C PHE A 553 6.90 -13.66 30.98
N SER A 554 6.72 -14.97 30.97
CA SER A 554 5.85 -15.63 31.96
C SER A 554 6.60 -15.88 33.29
N PRO A 555 5.90 -15.90 34.45
CA PRO A 555 6.49 -16.30 35.73
C PRO A 555 7.16 -17.68 35.68
N HIS A 556 6.55 -18.62 34.96
CA HIS A 556 7.05 -19.99 34.82
C HIS A 556 8.36 -20.04 34.04
N GLU A 557 8.45 -19.28 32.96
CA GLU A 557 9.67 -19.17 32.15
C GLU A 557 10.82 -18.55 32.95
N LEU A 558 10.58 -17.41 33.61
CA LEU A 558 11.59 -16.75 34.43
C LEU A 558 12.11 -17.67 35.55
N ARG A 559 11.21 -18.34 36.28
CA ARG A 559 11.59 -19.30 37.34
C ARG A 559 12.41 -20.47 36.80
N ALA A 560 12.03 -21.03 35.66
CA ALA A 560 12.75 -22.16 35.07
C ALA A 560 14.17 -21.77 34.65
N ARG A 561 14.35 -20.58 34.06
CA ARG A 561 15.64 -20.04 33.63
C ARG A 561 16.57 -19.78 34.82
N VAL A 562 16.05 -19.08 35.83
CA VAL A 562 16.78 -18.80 37.08
C VAL A 562 17.19 -20.11 37.77
N ARG A 563 16.28 -21.08 37.87
CA ARG A 563 16.56 -22.39 38.47
C ARG A 563 17.70 -23.14 37.79
N ASN A 564 17.70 -23.17 36.45
CA ASN A 564 18.74 -23.84 35.69
C ASN A 564 20.12 -23.21 35.94
N LEU A 565 20.20 -21.88 35.91
CA LEU A 565 21.46 -21.16 36.10
C LEU A 565 22.02 -21.29 37.51
N VAL A 566 21.16 -21.18 38.54
CA VAL A 566 21.56 -21.38 39.94
C VAL A 566 22.04 -22.82 40.17
N THR A 567 21.32 -23.81 39.66
CA THR A 567 21.72 -25.24 39.77
C THR A 567 23.07 -25.50 39.12
N MET A 568 23.33 -24.90 37.95
CA MET A 568 24.61 -25.01 37.26
C MET A 568 25.75 -24.37 38.06
N LYS A 569 25.52 -23.21 38.67
CA LYS A 569 26.51 -22.51 39.51
C LYS A 569 26.86 -23.34 40.75
N GLN A 570 25.86 -23.85 41.46
CA GLN A 570 26.07 -24.69 42.64
C GLN A 570 26.81 -26.00 42.33
N ALA A 571 26.46 -26.67 41.21
CA ALA A 571 27.15 -27.89 40.78
C ALA A 571 28.63 -27.63 40.44
N ARG A 572 28.94 -26.45 39.86
CA ARG A 572 30.31 -26.03 39.58
C ARG A 572 31.09 -25.73 40.85
N ASP A 573 30.50 -24.97 41.77
CA ASP A 573 31.15 -24.58 43.02
C ASP A 573 31.46 -25.84 43.87
N ALA A 574 30.52 -26.79 43.92
CA ALA A 574 30.73 -28.11 44.55
C ALA A 574 31.88 -28.90 43.87
N LEU A 575 31.94 -28.91 42.53
CA LEU A 575 33.00 -29.60 41.80
C LEU A 575 34.38 -28.97 42.03
N GLN A 576 34.46 -27.63 42.12
CA GLN A 576 35.71 -26.92 42.43
C GLN A 576 36.18 -27.20 43.86
N GLN A 577 35.24 -27.29 44.80
CA GLN A 577 35.52 -27.61 46.20
C GLN A 577 36.00 -29.07 46.37
N GLU A 578 35.44 -30.00 45.59
CA GLU A 578 35.84 -31.41 45.55
C GLU A 578 37.21 -31.61 44.85
N LEU A 579 37.46 -30.89 43.75
CA LEU A 579 38.75 -30.90 43.03
C LEU A 579 39.90 -30.33 43.86
N ALA A 580 39.59 -29.42 44.80
CA ALA A 580 40.58 -28.87 45.72
C ALA A 580 40.95 -29.83 46.86
N THR A 581 40.18 -30.90 47.11
CA THR A 581 40.28 -31.67 48.36
C THR A 581 40.87 -33.08 48.28
N GLN A 582 40.84 -33.84 47.17
CA GLN A 582 41.39 -35.23 47.22
C GLN A 582 42.13 -35.75 45.97
N ASN A 583 43.32 -36.31 46.25
CA ASN A 583 44.21 -37.08 45.38
C ASN A 583 43.57 -38.42 44.97
N VAL A 584 43.40 -38.59 43.66
CA VAL A 584 43.31 -39.83 42.85
C VAL A 584 42.68 -41.08 43.50
N ASP A 585 41.45 -41.40 43.05
CA ASP A 585 41.03 -42.80 42.91
C ASP A 585 40.50 -43.06 41.48
N LEU A 586 41.40 -43.59 40.64
CA LEU A 586 41.21 -43.82 39.20
C LEU A 586 40.01 -44.73 38.88
N VAL A 587 39.55 -45.54 39.83
CA VAL A 587 38.41 -46.45 39.63
C VAL A 587 37.06 -45.72 39.78
N ALA A 588 36.98 -44.73 40.67
CA ALA A 588 35.82 -43.83 40.79
C ALA A 588 35.75 -42.90 39.58
N LEU A 589 36.90 -42.36 39.13
CA LEU A 589 37.01 -41.55 37.92
C LEU A 589 36.61 -42.34 36.66
N ALA A 590 36.92 -43.64 36.56
CA ALA A 590 36.47 -44.47 35.44
C ALA A 590 34.94 -44.65 35.43
N ARG A 591 34.30 -44.85 36.59
CA ARG A 591 32.83 -44.91 36.69
C ARG A 591 32.17 -43.55 36.45
N GLN A 592 32.79 -42.47 36.93
CA GLN A 592 32.31 -41.09 36.74
C GLN A 592 32.56 -40.59 35.32
N LEU A 593 33.62 -41.01 34.62
CA LEU A 593 33.84 -40.76 33.20
C LEU A 593 32.88 -41.55 32.32
N ILE A 594 32.49 -42.78 32.70
CA ILE A 594 31.43 -43.52 32.00
C ILE A 594 30.07 -42.86 32.23
N SER A 595 29.80 -42.37 33.45
CA SER A 595 28.59 -41.61 33.78
C SER A 595 28.55 -40.25 33.08
N ASN A 596 29.66 -39.50 33.09
CA ASN A 596 29.82 -38.20 32.42
C ASN A 596 29.86 -38.37 30.90
N LYS A 597 30.42 -39.45 30.36
CA LYS A 597 30.31 -39.77 28.92
C LYS A 597 28.88 -40.07 28.56
N ARG A 598 28.11 -40.79 29.40
CA ARG A 598 26.67 -41.00 29.19
C ARG A 598 25.85 -39.72 29.38
N SER A 599 26.22 -38.86 30.33
CA SER A 599 25.57 -37.57 30.59
C SER A 599 25.87 -36.56 29.49
N LEU A 600 27.12 -36.46 29.05
CA LEU A 600 27.55 -35.67 27.90
C LEU A 600 26.97 -36.23 26.60
N GLN A 601 26.87 -37.55 26.44
CA GLN A 601 26.12 -38.15 25.32
C GLN A 601 24.63 -37.82 25.42
N ARG A 602 24.03 -37.76 26.61
CA ARG A 602 22.65 -37.30 26.81
C ARG A 602 22.50 -35.81 26.54
N SER A 603 23.47 -34.97 26.90
CA SER A 603 23.46 -33.51 26.65
C SER A 603 23.78 -33.18 25.19
N LEU A 604 24.67 -33.92 24.54
CA LEU A 604 24.89 -33.84 23.08
C LEU A 604 23.68 -34.38 22.33
N LYS A 605 23.02 -35.42 22.84
CA LYS A 605 21.76 -35.91 22.29
C LYS A 605 20.63 -34.92 22.54
N ALA A 606 20.56 -34.27 23.70
CA ALA A 606 19.56 -33.26 24.02
C ALA A 606 19.80 -31.96 23.24
N ARG A 607 21.07 -31.58 23.03
CA ARG A 607 21.48 -30.48 22.15
C ARG A 607 21.18 -30.81 20.69
N LYS A 608 21.49 -32.01 20.21
CA LYS A 608 21.08 -32.46 18.87
C LYS A 608 19.56 -32.47 18.74
N VAL A 609 18.83 -32.98 19.72
CA VAL A 609 17.37 -32.94 19.75
C VAL A 609 16.87 -31.51 19.79
N ALA A 610 17.53 -30.58 20.49
CA ALA A 610 17.16 -29.17 20.51
C ALA A 610 17.50 -28.45 19.20
N GLU A 611 18.65 -28.72 18.58
CA GLU A 611 19.04 -28.21 17.26
C GLU A 611 18.11 -28.78 16.18
N GLU A 612 17.78 -30.07 16.25
CA GLU A 612 16.79 -30.74 15.41
C GLU A 612 15.41 -30.10 15.63
N ARG A 613 15.01 -29.79 16.88
CA ARG A 613 13.73 -29.15 17.20
C ARG A 613 13.68 -27.68 16.77
N VAL A 614 14.78 -26.94 16.86
CA VAL A 614 14.89 -25.58 16.33
C VAL A 614 14.83 -25.60 14.81
N ARG A 615 15.56 -26.53 14.16
CA ARG A 615 15.47 -26.74 12.71
C ARG A 615 14.06 -27.16 12.30
N HIS A 616 13.43 -28.02 13.09
CA HIS A 616 12.06 -28.44 12.88
C HIS A 616 11.12 -27.25 12.97
N LEU A 617 11.21 -26.40 13.99
CA LEU A 617 10.37 -25.20 14.13
C LEU A 617 10.63 -24.11 13.07
N ALA A 618 11.85 -24.06 12.51
CA ALA A 618 12.19 -23.10 11.46
C ALA A 618 11.63 -23.51 10.08
N PHE A 619 11.52 -24.81 9.82
CA PHE A 619 11.21 -25.35 8.49
C PHE A 619 9.93 -26.20 8.44
N PHE A 620 9.30 -26.49 9.57
CA PHE A 620 8.08 -27.30 9.68
C PHE A 620 7.08 -26.59 10.58
N ASP A 621 5.80 -26.83 10.30
CA ASP A 621 4.69 -26.34 11.09
C ASP A 621 4.48 -27.20 12.35
N ALA A 622 4.20 -26.54 13.48
CA ALA A 622 4.12 -27.22 14.78
C ALA A 622 2.82 -28.03 14.96
N THR A 623 1.76 -27.71 14.21
CA THR A 623 0.46 -28.37 14.32
C THR A 623 0.38 -29.60 13.42
N THR A 624 0.83 -29.46 12.18
CA THR A 624 0.70 -30.48 11.12
C THR A 624 1.95 -31.34 10.91
N ASP A 625 3.10 -30.95 11.46
CA ASP A 625 4.42 -31.59 11.23
C ASP A 625 4.88 -31.54 9.76
N LEU A 626 4.19 -30.77 8.91
CA LEU A 626 4.52 -30.60 7.49
C LEU A 626 5.54 -29.47 7.30
N PRO A 627 6.35 -29.50 6.22
CA PRO A 627 7.16 -28.36 5.80
C PRO A 627 6.37 -27.06 5.80
N ASN A 628 6.93 -25.99 6.34
CA ASN A 628 6.29 -24.68 6.38
C ASN A 628 6.60 -23.86 5.12
N ARG A 629 6.07 -22.63 5.03
CA ARG A 629 6.30 -21.73 3.89
C ARG A 629 7.78 -21.45 3.59
N ALA A 630 8.64 -21.41 4.61
CA ALA A 630 10.08 -21.19 4.42
C ALA A 630 10.72 -22.41 3.73
N GLN A 631 10.44 -23.62 4.19
CA GLN A 631 10.95 -24.86 3.59
C GLN A 631 10.39 -25.08 2.17
N LEU A 632 9.12 -24.78 1.94
CA LEU A 632 8.51 -24.82 0.60
C LEU A 632 9.28 -23.93 -0.39
N THR A 633 9.66 -22.73 0.03
CA THR A 633 10.39 -21.79 -0.81
C THR A 633 11.75 -22.35 -1.23
N GLU A 634 12.49 -22.97 -0.30
CA GLU A 634 13.76 -23.64 -0.63
C GLU A 634 13.55 -24.83 -1.59
N MET A 635 12.53 -25.65 -1.35
CA MET A 635 12.21 -26.81 -2.20
C MET A 635 11.83 -26.38 -3.61
N LEU A 636 11.07 -25.29 -3.75
CA LEU A 636 10.67 -24.74 -5.03
C LEU A 636 11.87 -24.15 -5.79
N GLN A 637 12.78 -23.44 -5.12
CA GLN A 637 14.03 -22.96 -5.73
C GLN A 637 14.90 -24.10 -6.25
N GLN A 638 15.03 -25.18 -5.46
CA GLN A 638 15.76 -26.38 -5.87
C GLN A 638 15.09 -27.08 -7.07
N ALA A 639 13.76 -27.17 -7.06
CA ALA A 639 13.00 -27.76 -8.16
C ALA A 639 13.17 -26.95 -9.46
N VAL A 640 13.13 -25.61 -9.41
CA VAL A 640 13.42 -24.74 -10.57
C VAL A 640 14.82 -25.01 -11.12
N ALA A 641 15.84 -25.05 -10.26
CA ALA A 641 17.21 -25.30 -10.70
C ALA A 641 17.37 -26.69 -11.34
N ALA A 642 16.81 -27.73 -10.72
CA ALA A 642 16.87 -29.10 -11.22
C ALA A 642 16.09 -29.28 -12.53
N ALA A 643 14.88 -28.75 -12.61
CA ALA A 643 14.02 -28.80 -13.79
C ALA A 643 14.62 -28.07 -14.98
N ARG A 644 15.26 -26.90 -14.75
CA ARG A 644 15.99 -26.15 -15.78
C ARG A 644 17.17 -26.94 -16.33
N ALA A 645 17.94 -27.59 -15.46
CA ALA A 645 19.08 -28.42 -15.88
C ALA A 645 18.63 -29.67 -16.66
N ALA A 646 17.51 -30.28 -16.26
CA ALA A 646 16.99 -31.51 -16.87
C ALA A 646 16.07 -31.28 -18.08
N GLY A 647 15.61 -30.05 -18.32
CA GLY A 647 14.62 -29.71 -19.35
C GLY A 647 13.25 -30.36 -19.11
N ARG A 648 12.85 -30.58 -17.86
CA ARG A 648 11.60 -31.26 -17.49
C ARG A 648 10.64 -30.31 -16.77
N PRO A 649 9.32 -30.39 -17.01
CA PRO A 649 8.35 -29.57 -16.28
C PRO A 649 8.16 -30.06 -14.85
N PHE A 650 7.57 -29.22 -14.01
CA PHE A 650 6.97 -29.63 -12.74
C PHE A 650 5.74 -28.77 -12.47
N ALA A 651 4.86 -29.26 -11.61
CA ALA A 651 3.65 -28.54 -11.19
C ALA A 651 3.76 -28.07 -9.74
N LEU A 652 3.28 -26.86 -9.46
CA LEU A 652 3.03 -26.34 -8.13
C LEU A 652 1.51 -26.15 -7.98
N LEU A 653 0.94 -26.79 -6.96
CA LEU A 653 -0.47 -26.69 -6.61
C LEU A 653 -0.58 -26.02 -5.24
N ILE A 654 -1.46 -25.02 -5.11
CA ILE A 654 -1.83 -24.43 -3.81
C ILE A 654 -3.27 -24.82 -3.52
N VAL A 655 -3.51 -25.50 -2.40
CA VAL A 655 -4.80 -26.00 -1.95
C VAL A 655 -5.28 -25.14 -0.79
N SER A 656 -6.46 -24.55 -0.88
CA SER A 656 -7.08 -23.81 0.22
C SER A 656 -8.35 -24.49 0.68
N LEU A 657 -8.48 -24.66 2.00
CA LEU A 657 -9.69 -25.22 2.60
C LEU A 657 -10.84 -24.20 2.60
N GLU A 658 -12.03 -24.66 2.27
CA GLU A 658 -13.26 -23.88 2.35
C GLU A 658 -13.86 -23.95 3.76
N ARG A 659 -14.52 -22.88 4.21
CA ARG A 659 -15.28 -22.81 5.49
C ARG A 659 -14.50 -23.23 6.75
N PHE A 660 -13.17 -23.40 6.67
CA PHE A 660 -12.32 -23.78 7.81
C PHE A 660 -12.49 -22.83 8.99
N LYS A 661 -12.57 -21.51 8.72
CA LYS A 661 -12.78 -20.50 9.77
C LYS A 661 -14.10 -20.70 10.51
N GLU A 662 -15.19 -20.99 9.79
CA GLU A 662 -16.50 -21.24 10.41
C GLU A 662 -16.46 -22.46 11.32
N ILE A 663 -15.78 -23.53 10.89
CA ILE A 663 -15.56 -24.74 11.69
C ILE A 663 -14.77 -24.41 12.96
N THR A 664 -13.66 -23.68 12.84
CA THR A 664 -12.80 -23.33 13.98
C THR A 664 -13.49 -22.34 14.94
N TYR A 665 -14.32 -21.42 14.43
CA TYR A 665 -15.13 -20.53 15.28
C TYR A 665 -16.24 -21.28 16.01
N THR A 666 -16.84 -22.29 15.39
CA THR A 666 -17.98 -23.03 15.96
C THR A 666 -17.53 -24.10 16.96
N LEU A 667 -16.48 -24.86 16.63
CA LEU A 667 -16.02 -26.01 17.42
C LEU A 667 -14.81 -25.68 18.30
N GLY A 668 -14.22 -24.49 18.14
CA GLY A 668 -13.05 -24.04 18.89
C GLY A 668 -11.72 -24.49 18.27
N GLN A 669 -10.64 -23.81 18.67
CA GLN A 669 -9.30 -23.98 18.10
C GLN A 669 -8.75 -25.41 18.16
N THR A 670 -9.00 -26.13 19.26
CA THR A 670 -8.52 -27.51 19.43
C THR A 670 -9.06 -28.48 18.37
N HIS A 671 -10.31 -28.32 17.94
CA HIS A 671 -10.90 -29.14 16.88
C HIS A 671 -10.40 -28.70 15.50
N GLY A 672 -10.15 -27.40 15.30
CA GLY A 672 -9.50 -26.89 14.09
C GLY A 672 -8.08 -27.45 13.90
N ASP A 673 -7.27 -27.46 14.96
CA ASP A 673 -5.93 -28.05 14.94
C ASP A 673 -5.97 -29.54 14.61
N ARG A 674 -6.94 -30.26 15.17
CA ARG A 674 -7.13 -31.68 14.89
C ARG A 674 -7.53 -31.94 13.44
N LEU A 675 -8.41 -31.11 12.89
CA LEU A 675 -8.79 -31.17 11.48
C LEU A 675 -7.58 -30.94 10.57
N LEU A 676 -6.72 -29.95 10.87
CA LEU A 676 -5.48 -29.72 10.11
C LEU A 676 -4.53 -30.92 10.16
N GLN A 677 -4.43 -31.59 11.32
CA GLN A 677 -3.62 -32.80 11.49
C GLN A 677 -4.12 -33.97 10.63
N ASP A 678 -5.43 -34.09 10.40
CA ASP A 678 -6.01 -35.17 9.61
C ASP A 678 -5.98 -34.87 8.10
N ILE A 679 -5.94 -33.59 7.71
CA ILE A 679 -5.87 -33.13 6.31
C ILE A 679 -4.53 -33.47 5.66
N GLY A 680 -3.41 -33.26 6.34
CA GLY A 680 -2.07 -33.56 5.81
C GLY A 680 -1.92 -35.01 5.30
N PRO A 681 -2.23 -36.02 6.13
CA PRO A 681 -2.27 -37.43 5.72
C PRO A 681 -3.24 -37.71 4.56
N ARG A 682 -4.39 -37.05 4.53
CA ARG A 682 -5.38 -37.22 3.46
C ARG A 682 -4.83 -36.74 2.12
N ILE A 683 -4.22 -35.55 2.08
CA ILE A 683 -3.52 -35.06 0.88
C ILE A 683 -2.43 -36.06 0.48
N ARG A 684 -1.56 -36.45 1.43
CA ARG A 684 -0.42 -37.36 1.16
C ARG A 684 -0.84 -38.70 0.56
N SER A 685 -2.02 -39.23 0.90
CA SER A 685 -2.55 -40.50 0.36
C SER A 685 -2.77 -40.49 -1.16
N VAL A 686 -2.90 -39.29 -1.76
CA VAL A 686 -3.16 -39.08 -3.19
C VAL A 686 -1.87 -38.78 -3.95
N LEU A 687 -0.81 -38.40 -3.26
CA LEU A 687 0.45 -37.95 -3.83
C LEU A 687 1.40 -39.11 -4.16
N HIS A 688 2.24 -38.92 -5.17
CA HIS A 688 3.36 -39.81 -5.44
C HIS A 688 4.45 -39.64 -4.35
N PRO A 689 5.26 -40.68 -4.04
CA PRO A 689 6.33 -40.56 -3.05
C PRO A 689 7.32 -39.42 -3.28
N ASP A 690 7.56 -39.09 -4.56
CA ASP A 690 8.46 -38.00 -4.99
C ASP A 690 7.84 -36.60 -4.91
N ASP A 691 6.51 -36.52 -4.70
CA ASP A 691 5.84 -35.24 -4.53
C ASP A 691 6.11 -34.70 -3.12
N ALA A 692 6.24 -33.39 -3.05
CA ALA A 692 6.43 -32.66 -1.81
C ALA A 692 5.12 -32.02 -1.35
N LEU A 693 4.85 -32.08 -0.05
CA LEU A 693 3.69 -31.47 0.61
C LEU A 693 4.18 -30.50 1.67
N ALA A 694 3.58 -29.31 1.73
CA ALA A 694 3.87 -28.28 2.72
C ALA A 694 2.57 -27.64 3.24
N TYR A 695 2.59 -27.10 4.46
CA TYR A 695 1.54 -26.26 5.02
C TYR A 695 1.99 -24.79 5.03
N CYS A 696 1.23 -23.93 4.36
CA CYS A 696 1.58 -22.52 4.14
C CYS A 696 1.02 -21.58 5.23
N GLY A 697 0.11 -22.07 6.07
CA GLY A 697 -0.54 -21.33 7.16
C GLY A 697 -2.04 -21.10 6.94
N ASP A 698 -2.74 -20.75 8.02
CA ASP A 698 -4.21 -20.52 8.11
C ASP A 698 -5.02 -21.73 7.60
N ARG A 699 -5.19 -21.84 6.29
CA ARG A 699 -6.01 -22.84 5.60
C ARG A 699 -5.38 -23.37 4.32
N GLU A 700 -4.09 -23.10 4.08
CA GLU A 700 -3.43 -23.35 2.80
C GLU A 700 -2.34 -24.42 2.89
N PHE A 701 -2.33 -25.32 1.90
CA PHE A 701 -1.32 -26.34 1.68
C PHE A 701 -0.71 -26.15 0.29
N ALA A 702 0.54 -26.56 0.11
CA ALA A 702 1.20 -26.56 -1.18
C ALA A 702 1.70 -27.96 -1.54
N VAL A 703 1.50 -28.34 -2.80
CA VAL A 703 2.00 -29.59 -3.37
C VAL A 703 2.92 -29.27 -4.54
N LEU A 704 4.14 -29.80 -4.49
CA LEU A 704 5.13 -29.66 -5.54
C LEU A 704 5.37 -31.03 -6.18
N CYS A 705 5.05 -31.16 -7.48
CA CYS A 705 5.05 -32.42 -8.20
C CYS A 705 6.08 -32.41 -9.35
N PRO A 706 7.27 -32.99 -9.16
CA PRO A 706 8.29 -33.06 -10.19
C PRO A 706 7.81 -33.86 -11.41
N GLY A 707 8.06 -33.36 -12.63
CA GLY A 707 7.73 -34.10 -13.87
C GLY A 707 6.28 -33.99 -14.32
N LEU A 708 5.39 -33.33 -13.57
CA LEU A 708 4.00 -33.13 -13.97
C LEU A 708 3.85 -31.91 -14.90
N GLY A 709 3.13 -32.11 -16.01
CA GLY A 709 2.63 -31.05 -16.88
C GLY A 709 1.21 -30.62 -16.52
N ALA A 710 0.67 -29.64 -17.25
CA ALA A 710 -0.62 -29.02 -16.96
C ALA A 710 -1.79 -30.02 -16.80
N GLN A 711 -1.97 -30.94 -17.75
CA GLN A 711 -3.09 -31.88 -17.75
C GLN A 711 -3.04 -32.85 -16.55
N ALA A 712 -1.89 -33.49 -16.32
CA ALA A 712 -1.71 -34.39 -15.18
C ALA A 712 -1.84 -33.67 -13.83
N ALA A 713 -1.45 -32.39 -13.76
CA ALA A 713 -1.61 -31.58 -12.57
C ALA A 713 -3.09 -31.26 -12.29
N SER A 714 -3.89 -30.95 -13.32
CA SER A 714 -5.35 -30.80 -13.19
C SER A 714 -6.03 -32.07 -12.73
N GLU A 715 -5.67 -33.24 -13.29
CA GLU A 715 -6.21 -34.54 -12.85
C GLU A 715 -5.86 -34.84 -11.38
N LEU A 716 -4.66 -34.45 -10.93
CA LEU A 716 -4.27 -34.56 -9.53
C LEU A 716 -5.09 -33.61 -8.63
N ALA A 717 -5.35 -32.38 -9.08
CA ALA A 717 -6.17 -31.42 -8.35
C ALA A 717 -7.61 -31.92 -8.18
N GLU A 718 -8.23 -32.48 -9.22
CA GLU A 718 -9.56 -33.09 -9.14
C GLU A 718 -9.60 -34.24 -8.13
N ARG A 719 -8.60 -35.13 -8.16
CA ARG A 719 -8.47 -36.22 -7.19
C ARG A 719 -8.28 -35.72 -5.76
N LEU A 720 -7.56 -34.62 -5.56
CA LEU A 720 -7.39 -34.01 -4.24
C LEU A 720 -8.72 -33.48 -3.74
N VAL A 721 -9.44 -32.69 -4.54
CA VAL A 721 -10.74 -32.12 -4.15
C VAL A 721 -11.76 -33.22 -3.82
N ALA A 722 -11.86 -34.26 -4.65
CA ALA A 722 -12.75 -35.39 -4.38
C ALA A 722 -12.45 -36.11 -3.05
N ARG A 723 -11.21 -36.03 -2.54
CA ARG A 723 -10.85 -36.60 -1.23
C ARG A 723 -11.21 -35.70 -0.06
N PHE A 724 -11.34 -34.39 -0.28
CA PHE A 724 -11.82 -33.46 0.73
C PHE A 724 -13.33 -33.58 0.98
N GLU A 725 -14.09 -34.00 -0.03
CA GLU A 725 -15.53 -34.28 0.08
C GLU A 725 -15.84 -35.47 1.01
N GLU A 726 -14.87 -36.35 1.28
CA GLU A 726 -15.03 -37.41 2.29
C GLU A 726 -15.05 -36.79 3.71
N ALA A 727 -16.07 -37.10 4.50
CA ALA A 727 -16.19 -36.59 5.87
C ALA A 727 -14.95 -36.87 6.73
N PHE A 728 -14.55 -35.89 7.54
CA PHE A 728 -13.56 -36.02 8.60
C PHE A 728 -14.29 -36.37 9.90
N GLU A 729 -13.90 -37.47 10.54
CA GLU A 729 -14.42 -37.85 11.85
C GLU A 729 -13.71 -37.05 12.95
N LEU A 730 -14.38 -36.01 13.45
CA LEU A 730 -13.91 -35.20 14.56
C LEU A 730 -14.79 -35.45 15.77
N ALA A 731 -14.28 -36.28 16.69
CA ALA A 731 -15.01 -36.81 17.84
C ALA A 731 -16.28 -37.57 17.42
N ASP A 732 -17.47 -36.99 17.67
CA ASP A 732 -18.79 -37.58 17.38
C ASP A 732 -19.47 -36.96 16.12
N PHE A 733 -18.79 -36.06 15.41
CA PHE A 733 -19.34 -35.36 14.24
C PHE A 733 -18.56 -35.71 12.96
N GLY A 734 -19.29 -36.00 11.88
CA GLY A 734 -18.74 -36.04 10.52
C GLY A 734 -18.73 -34.64 9.94
N ILE A 735 -17.54 -34.10 9.65
CA ILE A 735 -17.37 -32.75 9.09
C ILE A 735 -16.95 -32.87 7.62
N GLU A 736 -17.75 -32.29 6.74
CA GLU A 736 -17.40 -32.15 5.32
C GLU A 736 -16.72 -30.79 5.11
N ILE A 737 -15.57 -30.79 4.42
CA ILE A 737 -14.81 -29.58 4.13
C ILE A 737 -14.42 -29.55 2.66
N GLY A 738 -14.79 -28.49 1.95
CA GLY A 738 -14.39 -28.29 0.55
C GLY A 738 -12.94 -27.82 0.44
N ALA A 739 -12.39 -27.87 -0.78
CA ALA A 739 -11.11 -27.26 -1.10
C ALA A 739 -11.09 -26.72 -2.52
N ASN A 740 -10.41 -25.59 -2.72
CA ASN A 740 -10.08 -25.07 -4.06
C ASN A 740 -8.58 -25.20 -4.31
N VAL A 741 -8.20 -25.41 -5.58
CA VAL A 741 -6.81 -25.63 -5.96
C VAL A 741 -6.36 -24.68 -7.08
N GLY A 742 -5.27 -23.95 -6.86
CA GLY A 742 -4.59 -23.14 -7.88
C GLY A 742 -3.34 -23.84 -8.41
N LEU A 743 -3.16 -23.87 -9.74
CA LEU A 743 -2.03 -24.58 -10.37
C LEU A 743 -1.11 -23.64 -11.16
N ALA A 744 0.21 -23.81 -11.02
CA ALA A 744 1.23 -23.21 -11.88
C ALA A 744 2.22 -24.27 -12.37
N ILE A 745 2.69 -24.15 -13.62
CA ILE A 745 3.54 -25.15 -14.29
C ILE A 745 4.85 -24.49 -14.71
N PHE A 746 5.98 -25.05 -14.29
CA PHE A 746 7.29 -24.64 -14.80
C PHE A 746 7.59 -25.36 -16.12
N PRO A 747 8.23 -24.71 -17.11
CA PRO A 747 8.57 -23.27 -17.15
C PRO A 747 7.45 -22.38 -17.73
N GLY A 748 6.34 -22.96 -18.19
CA GLY A 748 5.32 -22.24 -18.96
C GLY A 748 4.64 -21.08 -18.23
N HIS A 749 4.48 -21.19 -16.91
CA HIS A 749 3.84 -20.20 -16.05
C HIS A 749 4.85 -19.46 -15.17
N GLY A 750 6.15 -19.50 -15.49
CA GLY A 750 7.18 -18.80 -14.72
C GLY A 750 8.47 -19.59 -14.66
N ASP A 751 9.58 -18.88 -14.59
CA ASP A 751 10.94 -19.42 -14.56
C ASP A 751 11.63 -19.24 -13.19
N GLU A 752 10.98 -18.56 -12.25
CA GLU A 752 11.47 -18.31 -10.89
C GLU A 752 10.47 -18.78 -9.83
N ALA A 753 10.98 -19.19 -8.67
CA ALA A 753 10.17 -19.71 -7.57
C ALA A 753 9.09 -18.70 -7.08
N GLY A 754 9.47 -17.43 -6.90
CA GLY A 754 8.52 -16.40 -6.47
C GLY A 754 7.41 -16.13 -7.48
N VAL A 755 7.73 -16.18 -8.78
CA VAL A 755 6.77 -16.00 -9.87
C VAL A 755 5.78 -17.15 -9.92
N LEU A 756 6.27 -18.40 -9.83
CA LEU A 756 5.43 -19.60 -9.81
C LEU A 756 4.50 -19.64 -8.60
N MET A 757 4.99 -19.29 -7.41
CA MET A 757 4.18 -19.22 -6.19
C MET A 757 3.04 -18.21 -6.36
N ARG A 758 3.36 -16.99 -6.80
CA ARG A 758 2.37 -15.94 -7.06
C ARG A 758 1.33 -16.38 -8.09
N HIS A 759 1.76 -17.02 -9.17
CA HIS A 759 0.86 -17.47 -10.23
C HIS A 759 -0.07 -18.60 -9.77
N ALA A 760 0.41 -19.50 -8.92
CA ALA A 760 -0.44 -20.53 -8.31
C ALA A 760 -1.46 -19.90 -7.33
N GLU A 761 -1.07 -18.91 -6.53
CA GLU A 761 -1.98 -18.13 -5.67
C GLU A 761 -3.05 -17.37 -6.49
N VAL A 762 -2.66 -16.75 -7.61
CA VAL A 762 -3.61 -16.11 -8.54
C VAL A 762 -4.59 -17.11 -9.14
N ALA A 763 -4.11 -18.30 -9.52
CA ALA A 763 -4.97 -19.36 -10.02
C ALA A 763 -5.94 -19.88 -8.93
N LEU A 764 -5.46 -19.98 -7.68
CA LEU A 764 -6.30 -20.37 -6.54
C LEU A 764 -7.42 -19.36 -6.31
N TYR A 765 -7.10 -18.06 -6.32
CA TYR A 765 -8.08 -17.00 -6.18
C TYR A 765 -9.17 -17.08 -7.26
N ARG A 766 -8.81 -17.43 -8.50
CA ARG A 766 -9.80 -17.64 -9.57
C ARG A 766 -10.65 -18.87 -9.36
N ALA A 767 -10.07 -19.97 -8.90
CA ALA A 767 -10.85 -21.17 -8.56
C ALA A 767 -11.95 -20.81 -7.53
N GLN A 768 -11.61 -19.99 -6.54
CA GLN A 768 -12.54 -19.48 -5.54
C GLN A 768 -13.61 -18.52 -6.11
N GLN A 769 -13.24 -17.62 -7.02
CA GLN A 769 -14.19 -16.68 -7.63
C GLN A 769 -15.17 -17.37 -8.60
N ASP A 770 -14.65 -18.27 -9.45
CA ASP A 770 -15.44 -18.96 -10.47
C ASP A 770 -16.28 -20.12 -9.87
N GLY A 771 -16.17 -20.38 -8.57
CA GLY A 771 -16.79 -21.54 -7.91
C GLY A 771 -16.25 -22.89 -8.41
N LYS A 772 -15.04 -22.91 -8.98
CA LYS A 772 -14.42 -24.14 -9.52
C LYS A 772 -13.58 -24.83 -8.45
N SER A 773 -13.57 -26.16 -8.51
CA SER A 773 -12.70 -26.99 -7.67
C SER A 773 -11.22 -26.68 -7.88
N HIS A 774 -10.81 -26.35 -9.12
CA HIS A 774 -9.44 -25.97 -9.42
C HIS A 774 -9.33 -25.00 -10.60
N SER A 775 -8.19 -24.32 -10.72
CA SER A 775 -7.88 -23.46 -11.87
C SER A 775 -6.40 -23.44 -12.18
N LEU A 776 -6.06 -23.51 -13.46
CA LEU A 776 -4.69 -23.39 -13.98
C LEU A 776 -4.35 -21.93 -14.26
N TYR A 777 -3.16 -21.49 -13.85
CA TYR A 777 -2.71 -20.14 -14.14
C TYR A 777 -2.75 -19.85 -15.65
N SER A 778 -3.37 -18.72 -15.97
CA SER A 778 -3.37 -18.10 -17.31
C SER A 778 -3.01 -16.63 -17.19
N ALA A 779 -2.06 -16.19 -18.01
CA ALA A 779 -1.56 -14.81 -18.01
C ALA A 779 -2.61 -13.77 -18.46
N GLU A 780 -3.63 -14.20 -19.21
CA GLU A 780 -4.72 -13.32 -19.70
C GLU A 780 -5.64 -12.84 -18.58
N GLN A 781 -5.74 -13.64 -17.52
CA GLN A 781 -6.67 -13.45 -16.43
C GLN A 781 -5.95 -12.93 -15.15
N ASP A 782 -4.64 -12.63 -15.21
CA ASP A 782 -3.82 -12.25 -14.04
C ASP A 782 -4.06 -10.76 -13.69
N PRO A 783 -4.68 -10.45 -12.54
CA PRO A 783 -5.01 -9.07 -12.17
C PRO A 783 -3.77 -8.20 -11.92
N TYR A 784 -2.59 -8.80 -11.72
CA TYR A 784 -1.31 -8.14 -11.45
C TYR A 784 -0.34 -8.19 -12.64
N ASN A 785 -0.84 -8.42 -13.86
CA ASN A 785 -0.03 -8.40 -15.08
C ASN A 785 0.42 -6.96 -15.43
N PRO A 786 1.73 -6.66 -15.61
CA PRO A 786 2.21 -5.34 -16.06
C PRO A 786 1.55 -4.84 -17.35
N ARG A 787 1.12 -5.77 -18.23
CA ARG A 787 0.31 -5.50 -19.43
C ARG A 787 -0.97 -4.73 -19.11
N ARG A 788 -1.57 -4.91 -17.93
CA ARG A 788 -2.79 -4.22 -17.48
C ARG A 788 -2.57 -2.71 -17.30
N LEU A 789 -1.44 -2.30 -16.71
CA LEU A 789 -1.09 -0.88 -16.55
C LEU A 789 -0.84 -0.18 -17.89
N GLN A 790 -0.19 -0.88 -18.84
CA GLN A 790 0.00 -0.39 -20.20
C GLN A 790 -1.33 -0.23 -20.95
N LEU A 791 -2.19 -1.26 -20.91
CA LEU A 791 -3.51 -1.24 -21.53
C LEU A 791 -4.40 -0.11 -20.95
N MET A 792 -4.30 0.20 -19.66
CA MET A 792 -5.03 1.33 -19.04
C MET A 792 -4.62 2.69 -19.61
N GLY A 793 -3.32 2.90 -19.86
CA GLY A 793 -2.82 4.12 -20.48
C GLY A 793 -3.20 4.23 -21.97
N GLU A 794 -3.14 3.11 -22.68
CA GLU A 794 -3.39 3.04 -24.12
C GLU A 794 -4.88 3.12 -24.48
N LEU A 795 -5.80 2.57 -23.66
CA LEU A 795 -7.24 2.54 -24.00
C LEU A 795 -7.83 3.94 -24.18
N ARG A 796 -7.39 4.92 -23.39
CA ARG A 796 -7.85 6.32 -23.55
C ARG A 796 -7.51 6.86 -24.95
N ALA A 797 -6.31 6.55 -25.45
CA ALA A 797 -5.91 6.90 -26.80
C ALA A 797 -6.63 6.02 -27.84
N GLY A 798 -6.82 4.73 -27.56
CA GLY A 798 -7.51 3.77 -28.43
C GLY A 798 -8.97 4.14 -28.71
N ILE A 799 -9.70 4.66 -27.72
CA ILE A 799 -11.04 5.23 -27.90
C ILE A 799 -11.00 6.37 -28.94
N ALA A 800 -10.03 7.29 -28.83
CA ALA A 800 -9.89 8.41 -29.76
C ALA A 800 -9.41 7.97 -31.16
N ARG A 801 -8.60 6.91 -31.24
CA ARG A 801 -8.02 6.37 -32.49
C ARG A 801 -8.92 5.40 -33.26
N ARG A 802 -10.17 5.21 -32.82
CA ARG A 802 -11.13 4.25 -33.42
C ARG A 802 -10.62 2.80 -33.40
N GLU A 803 -9.89 2.42 -32.36
CA GLU A 803 -9.41 1.05 -32.15
C GLU A 803 -10.49 0.14 -31.53
N LEU A 804 -11.59 0.72 -31.04
CA LEU A 804 -12.74 -0.03 -30.57
C LEU A 804 -13.64 -0.44 -31.73
N VAL A 805 -14.13 -1.67 -31.69
CA VAL A 805 -15.09 -2.22 -32.65
C VAL A 805 -16.23 -2.91 -31.91
N LEU A 806 -17.43 -2.88 -32.50
CA LEU A 806 -18.63 -3.46 -31.90
C LEU A 806 -18.97 -4.79 -32.57
N TYR A 807 -19.09 -5.82 -31.75
CA TYR A 807 -19.68 -7.10 -32.13
C TYR A 807 -21.12 -7.15 -31.64
N CYS A 808 -21.95 -7.98 -32.24
CA CYS A 808 -23.29 -8.28 -31.78
C CYS A 808 -23.51 -9.78 -31.66
N GLN A 809 -24.29 -10.20 -30.67
CA GLN A 809 -24.73 -11.58 -30.53
C GLN A 809 -26.26 -11.68 -30.54
N PRO A 810 -26.86 -12.59 -31.32
CA PRO A 810 -28.31 -12.70 -31.42
C PRO A 810 -28.98 -13.31 -30.18
N LYS A 811 -30.12 -12.73 -29.79
CA LYS A 811 -31.07 -13.28 -28.82
C LYS A 811 -32.30 -13.82 -29.55
N LEU A 812 -32.70 -15.05 -29.20
CA LEU A 812 -33.82 -15.75 -29.81
C LEU A 812 -34.97 -15.88 -28.83
N ASP A 813 -36.18 -15.57 -29.24
CA ASP A 813 -37.39 -15.97 -28.51
C ASP A 813 -37.62 -17.47 -28.68
N LEU A 814 -37.68 -18.20 -27.57
CA LEU A 814 -37.77 -19.66 -27.57
C LEU A 814 -39.13 -20.17 -28.07
N ASN A 815 -40.18 -19.36 -27.96
CA ASN A 815 -41.54 -19.71 -28.38
C ASN A 815 -41.74 -19.45 -29.87
N THR A 816 -41.41 -18.24 -30.35
CA THR A 816 -41.60 -17.87 -31.77
C THR A 816 -40.46 -18.32 -32.67
N ARG A 817 -39.30 -18.66 -32.08
CA ARG A 817 -38.05 -18.98 -32.78
C ARG A 817 -37.58 -17.86 -33.70
N GLU A 818 -37.81 -16.62 -33.27
CA GLU A 818 -37.39 -15.42 -33.99
C GLU A 818 -36.27 -14.70 -33.24
N ILE A 819 -35.37 -14.05 -33.98
CA ILE A 819 -34.40 -13.12 -33.40
C ILE A 819 -35.14 -11.87 -32.92
N VAL A 820 -35.01 -11.55 -31.63
CA VAL A 820 -35.76 -10.46 -30.99
C VAL A 820 -34.93 -9.26 -30.61
N ALA A 821 -33.66 -9.47 -30.32
CA ALA A 821 -32.70 -8.46 -29.93
C ALA A 821 -31.28 -8.96 -30.22
N LEU A 822 -30.31 -8.05 -30.10
CA LEU A 822 -28.89 -8.34 -30.20
C LEU A 822 -28.18 -7.83 -28.95
N GLU A 823 -27.17 -8.52 -28.42
CA GLU A 823 -26.30 -7.95 -27.39
C GLU A 823 -25.09 -7.28 -28.03
N ALA A 824 -24.82 -6.01 -27.68
CA ALA A 824 -23.63 -5.29 -28.11
C ALA A 824 -22.41 -5.67 -27.26
N LEU A 825 -21.44 -6.29 -27.91
CA LEU A 825 -20.24 -6.79 -27.29
C LEU A 825 -19.04 -5.98 -27.79
N THR A 826 -18.48 -5.13 -26.94
CA THR A 826 -17.33 -4.31 -27.31
C THR A 826 -16.10 -5.19 -27.53
N ARG A 827 -15.24 -4.84 -28.48
CA ARG A 827 -13.91 -5.45 -28.65
C ARG A 827 -12.90 -4.35 -28.91
N TRP A 828 -11.67 -4.52 -28.41
CA TRP A 828 -10.59 -3.59 -28.67
C TRP A 828 -9.60 -4.20 -29.66
N GLN A 829 -9.55 -3.64 -30.87
CA GLN A 829 -8.59 -4.02 -31.91
C GLN A 829 -7.25 -3.32 -31.65
N HIS A 830 -6.46 -3.90 -30.75
CA HIS A 830 -5.18 -3.35 -30.35
C HIS A 830 -4.10 -3.57 -31.43
N PRO A 831 -3.28 -2.57 -31.79
CA PRO A 831 -2.27 -2.68 -32.85
C PRO A 831 -1.27 -3.82 -32.67
N PHE A 832 -0.91 -4.12 -31.42
CA PHE A 832 0.09 -5.16 -31.09
C PHE A 832 -0.52 -6.46 -30.58
N TYR A 833 -1.70 -6.41 -29.97
CA TYR A 833 -2.28 -7.54 -29.25
C TYR A 833 -3.47 -8.16 -29.98
N GLY A 834 -3.85 -7.62 -31.14
CA GLY A 834 -5.02 -8.07 -31.87
C GLY A 834 -6.31 -7.74 -31.14
N LEU A 835 -7.32 -8.60 -31.31
CA LEU A 835 -8.66 -8.35 -30.79
C LEU A 835 -8.77 -8.78 -29.31
N ILE A 836 -8.94 -7.81 -28.41
CA ILE A 836 -9.09 -8.02 -26.96
C ILE A 836 -10.58 -8.00 -26.59
N SER A 837 -11.03 -8.98 -25.80
CA SER A 837 -12.39 -9.06 -25.27
C SER A 837 -12.64 -8.09 -24.10
N PRO A 838 -13.90 -7.75 -23.78
CA PRO A 838 -14.27 -6.92 -22.64
C PRO A 838 -13.65 -7.40 -21.34
N ASP A 839 -13.67 -8.71 -21.05
CA ASP A 839 -13.09 -9.28 -19.84
C ASP A 839 -11.60 -8.93 -19.67
N GLY A 840 -10.89 -8.71 -20.79
CA GLY A 840 -9.50 -8.32 -20.81
C GLY A 840 -9.23 -6.86 -20.44
N PHE A 841 -10.21 -5.95 -20.57
CA PHE A 841 -10.00 -4.51 -20.34
C PHE A 841 -11.08 -3.76 -19.55
N VAL A 842 -12.32 -4.24 -19.47
CA VAL A 842 -13.41 -3.58 -18.71
C VAL A 842 -13.10 -3.54 -17.21
N PRO A 843 -12.69 -4.66 -16.55
CA PRO A 843 -12.34 -4.62 -15.12
C PRO A 843 -11.17 -3.66 -14.81
N LEU A 844 -10.31 -3.40 -15.79
CA LEU A 844 -9.21 -2.43 -15.64
C LEU A 844 -9.73 -1.02 -15.46
N ILE A 845 -10.68 -0.64 -16.30
CA ILE A 845 -11.12 0.73 -16.41
C ILE A 845 -12.31 1.05 -15.51
N GLU A 846 -12.98 0.05 -14.96
CA GLU A 846 -14.02 0.24 -13.95
C GLU A 846 -13.50 0.97 -12.73
N SER A 847 -12.25 0.72 -12.31
CA SER A 847 -11.62 1.49 -11.22
C SER A 847 -11.16 2.89 -11.63
N THR A 848 -11.23 3.24 -12.92
CA THR A 848 -10.79 4.51 -13.51
C THR A 848 -11.96 5.40 -13.96
N GLY A 849 -11.69 6.63 -14.37
CA GLY A 849 -12.68 7.52 -14.98
C GLY A 849 -13.01 7.22 -16.46
N LEU A 850 -12.48 6.12 -17.03
CA LEU A 850 -12.61 5.81 -18.47
C LEU A 850 -13.86 5.02 -18.83
N ILE A 851 -14.61 4.51 -17.86
CA ILE A 851 -15.83 3.75 -18.12
C ILE A 851 -16.92 4.60 -18.78
N ALA A 852 -17.11 5.86 -18.34
CA ALA A 852 -18.10 6.76 -18.93
C ALA A 852 -17.81 7.11 -20.41
N PRO A 853 -16.57 7.47 -20.80
CA PRO A 853 -16.18 7.59 -22.21
C PRO A 853 -16.44 6.33 -23.04
N LEU A 854 -16.17 5.15 -22.49
CA LEU A 854 -16.44 3.88 -23.18
C LEU A 854 -17.93 3.68 -23.41
N THR A 855 -18.76 3.80 -22.36
CA THR A 855 -20.21 3.66 -22.45
C THR A 855 -20.81 4.60 -23.48
N ARG A 856 -20.32 5.86 -23.53
CA ARG A 856 -20.74 6.83 -24.55
C ARG A 856 -20.39 6.35 -25.96
N TRP A 857 -19.17 5.89 -26.17
CA TRP A 857 -18.74 5.35 -27.47
C TRP A 857 -19.59 4.14 -27.89
N VAL A 858 -19.87 3.22 -26.96
CA VAL A 858 -20.70 2.03 -27.22
C VAL A 858 -22.13 2.43 -27.58
N ALA A 859 -22.74 3.36 -26.84
CA ALA A 859 -24.07 3.87 -27.14
C ALA A 859 -24.15 4.52 -28.53
N ASP A 860 -23.18 5.38 -28.88
CA ASP A 860 -23.14 5.99 -30.20
C ASP A 860 -22.94 4.94 -31.32
N ALA A 861 -22.06 3.96 -31.12
CA ALA A 861 -21.81 2.89 -32.09
C ALA A 861 -23.02 1.95 -32.28
N ALA A 862 -23.70 1.61 -31.18
CA ALA A 862 -24.90 0.79 -31.19
C ALA A 862 -26.07 1.50 -31.88
N LEU A 863 -26.29 2.79 -31.59
CA LEU A 863 -27.32 3.58 -32.26
C LEU A 863 -27.02 3.79 -33.74
N ALA A 864 -25.75 3.98 -34.11
CA ALA A 864 -25.33 4.02 -35.51
C ALA A 864 -25.62 2.70 -36.24
N ALA A 865 -25.46 1.57 -35.55
CA ALA A 865 -25.81 0.24 -36.08
C ALA A 865 -27.32 0.12 -36.30
N CYS A 866 -28.13 0.46 -35.30
CA CYS A 866 -29.59 0.46 -35.38
C CYS A 866 -30.10 1.33 -36.54
N HIS A 867 -29.55 2.54 -36.69
CA HIS A 867 -29.89 3.44 -37.79
C HIS A 867 -29.59 2.80 -39.16
N ARG A 868 -28.43 2.14 -39.30
CA ARG A 868 -28.05 1.44 -40.54
C ARG A 868 -28.97 0.27 -40.86
N TRP A 869 -29.35 -0.50 -39.85
CA TRP A 869 -30.29 -1.62 -40.00
C TRP A 869 -31.66 -1.14 -40.44
N GLN A 870 -32.15 -0.02 -39.93
CA GLN A 870 -33.43 0.56 -40.34
C GLN A 870 -33.46 1.02 -41.79
N GLN A 871 -32.38 1.61 -42.28
CA GLN A 871 -32.26 1.95 -43.71
C GLN A 871 -32.40 0.70 -44.59
N LYS A 872 -32.01 -0.47 -44.08
CA LYS A 872 -32.16 -1.79 -44.71
C LYS A 872 -33.47 -2.51 -44.34
N ARG A 873 -34.38 -1.84 -43.63
CA ARG A 873 -35.65 -2.39 -43.10
C ARG A 873 -35.49 -3.56 -42.12
N LEU A 874 -34.33 -3.66 -41.48
CA LEU A 874 -34.08 -4.58 -40.37
C LEU A 874 -34.33 -3.79 -39.06
N ARG A 875 -35.37 -4.16 -38.31
CA ARG A 875 -35.76 -3.49 -37.06
C ARG A 875 -35.48 -4.42 -35.88
N VAL A 876 -34.28 -4.32 -35.31
CA VAL A 876 -33.84 -5.13 -34.16
C VAL A 876 -33.27 -4.22 -33.06
N PRO A 877 -33.74 -4.34 -31.81
CA PRO A 877 -33.12 -3.69 -30.66
C PRO A 877 -31.71 -4.23 -30.39
N ILE A 878 -30.88 -3.42 -29.75
CA ILE A 878 -29.55 -3.81 -29.31
C ILE A 878 -29.37 -3.51 -27.82
N ALA A 879 -28.91 -4.49 -27.06
CA ALA A 879 -28.63 -4.40 -25.64
C ALA A 879 -27.22 -3.87 -25.39
N ILE A 880 -27.06 -2.99 -24.41
CA ILE A 880 -25.77 -2.39 -24.02
C ILE A 880 -25.58 -2.61 -22.52
N ASN A 881 -24.41 -3.13 -22.18
CA ASN A 881 -23.99 -3.34 -20.80
C ASN A 881 -23.58 -2.02 -20.10
N LEU A 882 -24.06 -1.84 -18.87
CA LEU A 882 -23.75 -0.71 -17.98
C LEU A 882 -23.08 -1.19 -16.69
N SER A 883 -22.03 -0.49 -16.25
CA SER A 883 -21.34 -0.78 -15.00
C SER A 883 -21.96 -0.07 -13.78
N ALA A 884 -21.62 -0.52 -12.57
CA ALA A 884 -21.96 0.16 -11.32
C ALA A 884 -21.60 1.66 -11.33
N ARG A 885 -20.45 2.02 -11.89
CA ARG A 885 -20.02 3.43 -12.02
C ARG A 885 -20.86 4.21 -13.01
N ASN A 886 -21.41 3.58 -14.05
CA ASN A 886 -22.35 4.25 -14.94
C ASN A 886 -23.65 4.60 -14.20
N LEU A 887 -24.16 3.70 -13.37
CA LEU A 887 -25.37 3.93 -12.57
C LEU A 887 -25.21 5.08 -11.56
N ALA A 888 -23.99 5.25 -11.05
CA ALA A 888 -23.63 6.35 -10.16
C ALA A 888 -23.35 7.69 -10.89
N ASP A 889 -23.15 7.73 -12.22
CA ASP A 889 -22.93 8.98 -12.96
C ASP A 889 -24.27 9.69 -13.22
N PRO A 890 -24.54 10.85 -12.60
CA PRO A 890 -25.80 11.57 -12.78
C PRO A 890 -26.04 12.03 -14.22
N ARG A 891 -25.00 12.09 -15.06
CA ARG A 891 -25.09 12.56 -16.46
C ARG A 891 -25.41 11.45 -17.45
N LEU A 892 -25.41 10.17 -17.04
CA LEU A 892 -25.72 9.03 -17.92
C LEU A 892 -27.03 9.23 -18.70
N ASN A 893 -28.07 9.65 -17.97
CA ASN A 893 -29.39 9.94 -18.53
C ASN A 893 -29.35 11.00 -19.65
N GLU A 894 -28.58 12.08 -19.44
CA GLU A 894 -28.43 13.15 -20.43
C GLU A 894 -27.66 12.66 -21.66
N TYR A 895 -26.60 11.87 -21.45
CA TYR A 895 -25.79 11.32 -22.55
C TYR A 895 -26.60 10.40 -23.45
N LEU A 896 -27.32 9.42 -22.89
CA LEU A 896 -28.15 8.49 -23.67
C LEU A 896 -29.27 9.23 -24.41
N GLN A 897 -29.88 10.23 -23.77
CA GLN A 897 -30.90 11.07 -24.40
C GLN A 897 -30.34 11.85 -25.59
N ASN A 898 -29.19 12.49 -25.43
CA ASN A 898 -28.53 13.23 -26.51
C ASN A 898 -28.12 12.30 -27.66
N ALA A 899 -27.69 11.07 -27.36
CA ALA A 899 -27.35 10.09 -28.38
C ALA A 899 -28.60 9.66 -29.18
N LEU A 900 -29.73 9.40 -28.53
CA LEU A 900 -31.00 9.11 -29.20
C LEU A 900 -31.43 10.25 -30.14
N ILE A 901 -31.33 11.51 -29.68
CA ILE A 901 -31.65 12.69 -30.48
C ILE A 901 -30.71 12.78 -31.70
N THR A 902 -29.41 12.57 -31.48
CA THR A 902 -28.39 12.66 -32.54
C THR A 902 -28.64 11.67 -33.68
N TRP A 903 -29.03 10.44 -33.34
CA TRP A 903 -29.26 9.37 -34.31
C TRP A 903 -30.71 9.26 -34.80
N GLY A 904 -31.62 10.08 -34.27
CA GLY A 904 -33.06 9.99 -34.57
C GLY A 904 -33.66 8.65 -34.15
N ALA A 905 -33.20 8.11 -33.01
CA ALA A 905 -33.55 6.78 -32.53
C ALA A 905 -34.57 6.83 -31.39
N GLU A 906 -35.37 5.77 -31.28
CA GLU A 906 -36.32 5.61 -30.17
C GLU A 906 -35.68 4.77 -29.05
N ALA A 907 -35.99 5.10 -27.79
CA ALA A 907 -35.41 4.42 -26.62
C ALA A 907 -35.66 2.89 -26.65
N ARG A 908 -36.78 2.44 -27.22
CA ARG A 908 -37.12 1.01 -27.39
C ARG A 908 -36.16 0.21 -28.27
N TRP A 909 -35.23 0.87 -28.97
CA TRP A 909 -34.17 0.20 -29.75
C TRP A 909 -32.92 -0.09 -28.94
N ILE A 910 -32.87 0.37 -27.69
CA ILE A 910 -31.77 0.11 -26.78
C ILE A 910 -32.33 -0.61 -25.55
N GLU A 911 -31.73 -1.75 -25.25
CA GLU A 911 -31.92 -2.44 -23.98
C GLU A 911 -30.68 -2.16 -23.12
N LEU A 912 -30.85 -1.96 -21.82
CA LEU A 912 -29.77 -1.67 -20.89
C LEU A 912 -29.60 -2.87 -19.97
N GLU A 913 -28.43 -3.49 -20.03
CA GLU A 913 -28.06 -4.63 -19.20
C GLU A 913 -27.22 -4.13 -18.02
N ILE A 914 -27.55 -4.63 -16.83
CA ILE A 914 -26.89 -4.26 -15.58
C ILE A 914 -26.71 -5.49 -14.72
N THR A 915 -25.50 -5.74 -14.25
CA THR A 915 -25.26 -6.89 -13.39
C THR A 915 -25.92 -6.73 -12.03
N GLU A 916 -26.33 -7.84 -11.45
CA GLU A 916 -26.90 -7.91 -10.11
C GLU A 916 -26.01 -7.20 -9.05
N SER A 917 -24.70 -7.48 -9.09
CA SER A 917 -23.71 -6.86 -8.20
C SER A 917 -23.61 -5.34 -8.37
N SER A 918 -23.83 -4.81 -9.58
CA SER A 918 -23.78 -3.36 -9.84
C SER A 918 -24.89 -2.60 -9.12
N ILE A 919 -26.05 -3.22 -8.94
CA ILE A 919 -27.18 -2.65 -8.21
C ILE A 919 -26.86 -2.58 -6.72
N MET A 920 -26.18 -3.61 -6.19
CA MET A 920 -25.93 -3.76 -4.75
C MET A 920 -24.89 -2.79 -4.19
N VAL A 921 -24.07 -2.15 -5.04
CA VAL A 921 -23.10 -1.12 -4.61
C VAL A 921 -23.81 0.10 -4.01
N ASP A 922 -24.87 0.58 -4.65
CA ASP A 922 -25.75 1.65 -4.15
C ASP A 922 -27.17 1.45 -4.69
N PRO A 923 -28.02 0.69 -3.97
CA PRO A 923 -29.37 0.37 -4.43
C PRO A 923 -30.28 1.59 -4.63
N HIS A 924 -30.08 2.66 -3.85
CA HIS A 924 -30.93 3.85 -3.93
C HIS A 924 -30.57 4.70 -5.16
N ALA A 925 -29.27 4.86 -5.43
CA ALA A 925 -28.82 5.51 -6.66
C ALA A 925 -29.25 4.72 -7.90
N ALA A 926 -29.09 3.39 -7.88
CA ALA A 926 -29.54 2.52 -8.97
C ALA A 926 -31.04 2.67 -9.24
N GLN A 927 -31.89 2.60 -8.21
CA GLN A 927 -33.34 2.78 -8.36
C GLN A 927 -33.70 4.14 -8.98
N THR A 928 -33.04 5.21 -8.55
CA THR A 928 -33.29 6.56 -9.07
C THR A 928 -32.88 6.70 -10.54
N THR A 929 -31.69 6.21 -10.89
CA THR A 929 -31.15 6.29 -12.25
C THR A 929 -31.96 5.42 -13.21
N LEU A 930 -32.27 4.18 -12.84
CA LEU A 930 -33.04 3.24 -13.64
C LEU A 930 -34.49 3.69 -13.81
N GLY A 931 -35.13 4.26 -12.77
CA GLY A 931 -36.45 4.89 -12.90
C GLY A 931 -36.51 5.93 -14.01
N ARG A 932 -35.53 6.83 -14.06
CA ARG A 932 -35.45 7.88 -15.10
C ARG A 932 -35.16 7.34 -16.50
N LEU A 933 -34.53 6.17 -16.62
CA LEU A 933 -34.26 5.52 -17.89
C LEU A 933 -35.52 4.78 -18.38
N SER A 934 -36.18 4.06 -17.48
CA SER A 934 -37.46 3.38 -17.77
C SER A 934 -38.57 4.36 -18.14
N ASP A 935 -38.69 5.50 -17.44
CA ASP A 935 -39.64 6.58 -17.77
C ASP A 935 -39.46 7.14 -19.19
N ARG A 936 -38.26 7.01 -19.75
CA ARG A 936 -37.93 7.42 -21.13
C ARG A 936 -38.16 6.32 -22.16
N GLY A 937 -38.55 5.13 -21.73
CA GLY A 937 -38.84 3.98 -22.59
C GLY A 937 -37.64 3.09 -22.93
N PHE A 938 -36.53 3.19 -22.19
CA PHE A 938 -35.47 2.18 -22.25
C PHE A 938 -35.93 0.90 -21.57
N ARG A 939 -35.60 -0.25 -22.16
CA ARG A 939 -35.80 -1.54 -21.50
C ARG A 939 -34.63 -1.84 -20.59
N ILE A 940 -34.90 -2.41 -19.42
CA ILE A 940 -33.90 -2.69 -18.39
C ILE A 940 -33.86 -4.19 -18.13
N VAL A 941 -32.67 -4.76 -18.25
CA VAL A 941 -32.42 -6.19 -18.08
C VAL A 941 -31.39 -6.37 -16.98
N ILE A 942 -31.70 -7.22 -16.00
CA ILE A 942 -30.70 -7.61 -14.98
C ILE A 942 -29.86 -8.76 -15.54
N ASP A 943 -28.55 -8.59 -15.51
CA ASP A 943 -27.57 -9.58 -15.95
C ASP A 943 -26.91 -10.32 -14.78
N ASP A 944 -26.30 -11.48 -15.07
CA ASP A 944 -25.63 -12.37 -14.12
C ASP A 944 -26.50 -12.80 -12.91
N PHE A 945 -27.80 -12.95 -13.10
CA PHE A 945 -28.72 -13.19 -11.99
C PHE A 945 -28.48 -14.55 -11.33
N GLY A 946 -28.35 -14.55 -10.00
CA GLY A 946 -28.11 -15.74 -9.18
C GLY A 946 -26.63 -15.96 -8.83
N THR A 947 -25.71 -15.16 -9.38
CA THR A 947 -24.27 -15.21 -9.02
C THR A 947 -23.91 -14.32 -7.83
N GLY A 948 -24.85 -13.46 -7.39
CA GLY A 948 -24.67 -12.49 -6.30
C GLY A 948 -25.62 -12.68 -5.11
N TRP A 949 -25.49 -11.81 -4.11
CA TRP A 949 -26.32 -11.78 -2.90
C TRP A 949 -27.43 -10.72 -3.01
N SER A 950 -28.35 -10.83 -3.97
CA SER A 950 -29.50 -9.93 -3.99
C SER A 950 -30.54 -10.28 -2.94
N SER A 951 -30.99 -9.25 -2.23
CA SER A 951 -32.29 -9.32 -1.57
C SER A 951 -33.37 -9.11 -2.62
N LEU A 952 -34.18 -10.15 -2.88
CA LEU A 952 -35.39 -10.12 -3.74
C LEU A 952 -36.27 -8.88 -3.51
N ALA A 953 -36.23 -8.31 -2.31
CA ALA A 953 -36.94 -7.08 -1.95
C ALA A 953 -36.49 -5.84 -2.74
N TYR A 954 -35.27 -5.80 -3.29
CA TYR A 954 -34.81 -4.72 -4.16
C TYR A 954 -35.21 -4.93 -5.61
N VAL A 955 -35.03 -6.15 -6.13
CA VAL A 955 -35.41 -6.53 -7.50
C VAL A 955 -36.89 -6.20 -7.77
N GLN A 956 -37.77 -6.49 -6.80
CA GLN A 956 -39.20 -6.17 -6.88
C GLN A 956 -39.50 -4.65 -7.03
N LYS A 957 -38.61 -3.78 -6.57
CA LYS A 957 -38.80 -2.32 -6.58
C LYS A 957 -38.18 -1.62 -7.78
N LEU A 958 -37.47 -2.35 -8.64
CA LEU A 958 -36.81 -1.81 -9.81
C LEU A 958 -37.72 -1.96 -11.04
N PRO A 959 -37.69 -1.00 -11.98
CA PRO A 959 -38.47 -1.05 -13.21
C PRO A 959 -37.77 -1.94 -14.25
N ILE A 960 -37.80 -3.27 -14.03
CA ILE A 960 -37.07 -4.26 -14.84
C ILE A 960 -38.01 -5.00 -15.79
N ASP A 961 -37.53 -5.24 -17.02
CA ASP A 961 -38.28 -5.91 -18.09
C ASP A 961 -37.91 -7.38 -18.26
N ALA A 962 -36.66 -7.74 -17.94
CA ALA A 962 -36.17 -9.10 -18.02
C ALA A 962 -35.03 -9.39 -17.03
N ILE A 963 -34.82 -10.67 -16.75
CA ILE A 963 -33.70 -11.21 -15.97
C ILE A 963 -32.95 -12.20 -16.85
N LYS A 964 -31.62 -12.08 -16.94
CA LYS A 964 -30.73 -13.02 -17.61
C LYS A 964 -30.15 -14.01 -16.58
N ILE A 965 -30.36 -15.30 -16.82
CA ILE A 965 -29.73 -16.39 -16.08
C ILE A 965 -28.31 -16.55 -16.60
N ASP A 966 -27.34 -16.51 -15.70
CA ASP A 966 -25.93 -16.65 -16.05
C ASP A 966 -25.60 -18.03 -16.65
N LYS A 967 -24.64 -18.04 -17.58
CA LYS A 967 -24.17 -19.26 -18.24
C LYS A 967 -23.62 -20.30 -17.28
N SER A 968 -23.10 -19.90 -16.10
CA SER A 968 -22.59 -20.84 -15.10
C SER A 968 -23.67 -21.78 -14.57
N PHE A 969 -24.95 -21.40 -14.62
CA PHE A 969 -26.06 -22.28 -14.29
C PHE A 969 -26.62 -23.00 -15.52
N VAL A 970 -26.72 -22.31 -16.67
CA VAL A 970 -27.33 -22.87 -17.89
C VAL A 970 -26.48 -23.99 -18.50
N LEU A 971 -25.15 -23.85 -18.53
CA LEU A 971 -24.26 -24.86 -19.11
C LEU A 971 -24.31 -26.21 -18.37
N PRO A 972 -24.15 -26.27 -17.03
CA PRO A 972 -24.18 -27.53 -16.31
C PRO A 972 -25.59 -28.06 -16.02
N MET A 973 -26.69 -27.33 -16.31
CA MET A 973 -28.05 -27.68 -15.85
C MET A 973 -28.57 -29.08 -16.23
N LEU A 974 -27.98 -29.73 -17.24
CA LEU A 974 -28.33 -31.08 -17.65
C LEU A 974 -27.59 -32.16 -16.85
N GLN A 975 -26.46 -31.81 -16.25
CA GLN A 975 -25.55 -32.71 -15.54
C GLN A 975 -25.60 -32.47 -14.02
N ASP A 976 -25.70 -31.20 -13.62
CA ASP A 976 -25.84 -30.76 -12.24
C ASP A 976 -27.30 -30.46 -11.90
N ARG A 977 -27.81 -31.20 -10.90
CA ARG A 977 -29.17 -31.05 -10.42
C ARG A 977 -29.40 -29.69 -9.77
N ASP A 978 -28.41 -29.16 -9.05
CA ASP A 978 -28.58 -27.90 -8.30
C ASP A 978 -28.62 -26.72 -9.28
N ALA A 979 -27.72 -26.71 -10.27
CA ALA A 979 -27.81 -25.76 -11.39
C ALA A 979 -29.17 -25.84 -12.11
N GLY A 980 -29.67 -27.05 -12.38
CA GLY A 980 -31.00 -27.25 -12.99
C GLY A 980 -32.16 -26.72 -12.13
N VAL A 981 -32.08 -26.85 -10.80
CA VAL A 981 -33.05 -26.27 -9.86
C VAL A 981 -32.99 -24.75 -9.88
N ILE A 982 -31.79 -24.15 -9.87
CA ILE A 982 -31.61 -22.70 -9.93
C ILE A 982 -32.23 -22.13 -11.22
N VAL A 983 -31.97 -22.75 -12.37
CA VAL A 983 -32.57 -22.35 -13.66
C VAL A 983 -34.10 -22.40 -13.59
N HIS A 984 -34.68 -23.51 -13.13
CA HIS A 984 -36.13 -23.66 -12.99
C HIS A 984 -36.74 -22.64 -12.03
N SER A 985 -36.17 -22.48 -10.84
CA SER A 985 -36.66 -21.53 -9.83
C SER A 985 -36.54 -20.08 -10.31
N THR A 986 -35.53 -19.74 -11.10
CA THR A 986 -35.38 -18.39 -11.66
C THR A 986 -36.43 -18.09 -12.72
N ILE A 987 -36.75 -19.09 -13.57
CA ILE A 987 -37.85 -18.97 -14.54
C ILE A 987 -39.18 -18.73 -13.83
N GLU A 988 -39.51 -19.56 -12.83
CA GLU A 988 -40.74 -19.43 -12.05
C GLU A 988 -40.84 -18.09 -11.31
N LEU A 989 -39.72 -17.64 -10.73
CA LEU A 989 -39.64 -16.35 -10.05
C LEU A 989 -39.90 -15.19 -11.00
N GLY A 990 -39.22 -15.16 -12.16
CA GLY A 990 -39.41 -14.11 -13.16
C GLY A 990 -40.87 -14.02 -13.58
N HIS A 991 -41.48 -15.15 -13.93
CA HIS A 991 -42.89 -15.20 -14.33
C HIS A 991 -43.85 -14.78 -13.21
N SER A 992 -43.57 -15.15 -11.96
CA SER A 992 -44.37 -14.76 -10.80
C SER A 992 -44.35 -13.25 -10.55
N LEU A 993 -43.25 -12.59 -10.93
CA LEU A 993 -43.08 -11.14 -10.85
C LEU A 993 -43.54 -10.41 -12.13
N GLY A 994 -43.97 -11.13 -13.16
CA GLY A 994 -44.35 -10.56 -14.46
C GLY A 994 -43.16 -10.10 -15.31
N ILE A 995 -41.97 -10.66 -15.05
CA ILE A 995 -40.69 -10.33 -15.69
C ILE A 995 -40.29 -11.48 -16.61
N ARG A 996 -39.75 -11.17 -17.80
CA ARG A 996 -39.26 -12.19 -18.74
C ARG A 996 -37.93 -12.78 -18.29
N VAL A 997 -37.65 -14.01 -18.70
CA VAL A 997 -36.41 -14.71 -18.35
C VAL A 997 -35.64 -15.11 -19.60
N ILE A 998 -34.38 -14.70 -19.64
CA ILE A 998 -33.45 -14.93 -20.74
C ILE A 998 -32.36 -15.90 -20.24
N ALA A 999 -32.06 -16.95 -20.98
CA ALA A 999 -30.97 -17.87 -20.64
C ALA A 999 -29.72 -17.57 -21.47
N GLU A 1000 -28.59 -17.26 -20.81
CA GLU A 1000 -27.29 -17.09 -21.46
C GLU A 1000 -26.50 -18.41 -21.50
N GLY A 1001 -25.59 -18.56 -22.47
CA GLY A 1001 -24.70 -19.72 -22.56
C GLY A 1001 -25.35 -20.95 -23.20
N VAL A 1002 -26.35 -20.78 -24.06
CA VAL A 1002 -26.97 -21.90 -24.78
C VAL A 1002 -26.04 -22.40 -25.89
N GLU A 1003 -25.22 -23.41 -25.58
CA GLU A 1003 -24.17 -23.93 -26.48
C GLU A 1003 -24.61 -25.10 -27.36
N ASN A 1004 -25.62 -25.87 -26.95
CA ASN A 1004 -26.07 -27.05 -27.68
C ASN A 1004 -27.60 -27.18 -27.73
N ARG A 1005 -28.06 -28.14 -28.53
CA ARG A 1005 -29.47 -28.37 -28.79
C ARG A 1005 -30.21 -28.91 -27.57
N GLU A 1006 -29.54 -29.72 -26.76
CA GLU A 1006 -30.12 -30.36 -25.58
C GLU A 1006 -30.47 -29.31 -24.51
N ILE A 1007 -29.58 -28.34 -24.27
CA ILE A 1007 -29.83 -27.20 -23.39
C ILE A 1007 -31.00 -26.38 -23.92
N PHE A 1008 -31.00 -26.09 -25.22
CA PHE A 1008 -32.06 -25.33 -25.88
C PHE A 1008 -33.45 -25.99 -25.72
N GLU A 1009 -33.56 -27.30 -25.99
CA GLU A 1009 -34.83 -28.03 -25.85
C GLU A 1009 -35.28 -28.12 -24.38
N ARG A 1010 -34.33 -28.22 -23.44
CA ARG A 1010 -34.64 -28.23 -22.01
C ARG A 1010 -35.18 -26.89 -21.54
N LEU A 1011 -34.60 -25.76 -21.96
CA LEU A 1011 -35.09 -24.42 -21.62
C LEU A 1011 -36.51 -24.17 -22.14
N ILE A 1012 -36.83 -24.65 -23.35
CA ILE A 1012 -38.20 -24.62 -23.88
C ILE A 1012 -39.15 -25.42 -22.97
N ALA A 1013 -38.74 -26.62 -22.55
CA ALA A 1013 -39.57 -27.46 -21.67
C ALA A 1013 -39.81 -26.83 -20.29
N LEU A 1014 -38.87 -26.02 -19.81
CA LEU A 1014 -38.99 -25.26 -18.55
C LEU A 1014 -39.78 -23.95 -18.71
N GLY A 1015 -40.14 -23.58 -19.94
CA GLY A 1015 -40.91 -22.36 -20.21
C GLY A 1015 -40.08 -21.07 -20.26
N CYS A 1016 -38.76 -21.15 -20.45
CA CYS A 1016 -37.91 -19.96 -20.60
C CYS A 1016 -38.34 -19.12 -21.83
N ASP A 1017 -38.27 -17.79 -21.74
CA ASP A 1017 -38.80 -16.89 -22.77
C ASP A 1017 -37.82 -16.68 -23.93
N GLU A 1018 -36.55 -16.40 -23.60
CA GLU A 1018 -35.51 -16.07 -24.58
C GLU A 1018 -34.21 -16.83 -24.31
N ALA A 1019 -33.41 -17.05 -25.35
CA ALA A 1019 -32.12 -17.73 -25.26
C ALA A 1019 -31.03 -16.99 -26.04
N GLN A 1020 -29.83 -17.01 -25.49
CA GLN A 1020 -28.61 -16.48 -26.10
C GLN A 1020 -27.46 -17.46 -25.92
N GLY A 1021 -26.68 -17.68 -26.98
CA GLY A 1021 -25.53 -18.58 -26.92
C GLY A 1021 -25.07 -19.04 -28.31
N TYR A 1022 -24.02 -19.87 -28.35
CA TYR A 1022 -23.40 -20.28 -29.61
C TYR A 1022 -24.30 -21.16 -30.48
N TYR A 1023 -25.26 -21.86 -29.86
CA TYR A 1023 -26.28 -22.61 -30.60
C TYR A 1023 -27.23 -21.69 -31.39
N VAL A 1024 -27.51 -20.49 -30.85
CA VAL A 1024 -28.29 -19.46 -31.56
C VAL A 1024 -27.40 -18.78 -32.61
N GLY A 1025 -26.24 -18.31 -32.19
CA GLY A 1025 -25.20 -17.73 -33.04
C GLY A 1025 -24.05 -17.16 -32.22
N PRO A 1026 -22.78 -17.28 -32.68
CA PRO A 1026 -21.64 -16.68 -32.00
C PRO A 1026 -21.66 -15.15 -32.13
N PRO A 1027 -20.95 -14.42 -31.26
CA PRO A 1027 -20.69 -12.99 -31.45
C PRO A 1027 -20.05 -12.72 -32.82
N MET A 1028 -20.59 -11.75 -33.56
CA MET A 1028 -20.11 -11.38 -34.91
C MET A 1028 -19.92 -9.88 -35.02
N PRO A 1029 -19.05 -9.37 -35.91
CA PRO A 1029 -18.98 -7.95 -36.19
C PRO A 1029 -20.36 -7.41 -36.59
N VAL A 1030 -20.75 -6.24 -36.07
CA VAL A 1030 -22.06 -5.60 -36.37
C VAL A 1030 -22.31 -5.44 -37.88
N GLY A 1031 -21.25 -5.28 -38.68
CA GLY A 1031 -21.34 -5.18 -40.13
C GLY A 1031 -21.78 -6.48 -40.83
N ASP A 1032 -21.57 -7.63 -40.20
CA ASP A 1032 -21.83 -8.95 -40.78
C ASP A 1032 -23.26 -9.46 -40.49
N PHE A 1033 -23.95 -8.85 -39.52
CA PHE A 1033 -25.29 -9.25 -39.10
C PHE A 1033 -26.30 -9.30 -40.25
N ASP A 1034 -26.25 -8.34 -41.18
CA ASP A 1034 -27.19 -8.26 -42.31
C ASP A 1034 -27.11 -9.48 -43.25
N GLY A 1035 -25.90 -10.03 -43.39
CA GLY A 1035 -25.65 -11.24 -44.17
C GLY A 1035 -26.03 -12.48 -43.36
N TRP A 1036 -25.62 -12.50 -42.09
CA TRP A 1036 -25.90 -13.61 -41.18
C TRP A 1036 -27.40 -13.86 -41.03
N VAL A 1037 -28.21 -12.83 -40.75
CA VAL A 1037 -29.67 -12.99 -40.48
C VAL A 1037 -30.45 -13.53 -41.69
N LYS A 1038 -29.93 -13.37 -42.91
CA LYS A 1038 -30.54 -13.92 -44.13
C LYS A 1038 -30.20 -15.40 -44.34
N ALA A 1039 -29.05 -15.84 -43.83
CA ALA A 1039 -28.56 -17.21 -43.94
C ALA A 1039 -28.86 -18.05 -42.71
N ALA A 1040 -29.12 -17.41 -41.56
CA ALA A 1040 -29.39 -18.05 -40.29
C ALA A 1040 -30.69 -18.87 -40.36
N PRO A 1041 -30.79 -19.97 -39.58
CA PRO A 1041 -32.00 -20.77 -39.49
C PRO A 1041 -33.15 -20.06 -38.74
N TRP A 1042 -32.88 -18.89 -38.15
CA TRP A 1042 -33.80 -18.13 -37.31
C TRP A 1042 -34.28 -16.86 -38.04
N PRO A 1043 -35.59 -16.70 -38.30
CA PRO A 1043 -36.12 -15.46 -38.87
C PRO A 1043 -35.96 -14.28 -37.90
N LEU A 1044 -35.78 -13.07 -38.42
CA LEU A 1044 -35.87 -11.85 -37.61
C LEU A 1044 -37.33 -11.54 -37.27
N ARG A 1045 -37.62 -11.20 -36.02
CA ARG A 1045 -38.98 -10.82 -35.59
C ARG A 1045 -39.50 -9.67 -36.44
N ALA A 1046 -40.63 -9.90 -37.11
CA ALA A 1046 -41.32 -8.87 -37.87
C ALA A 1046 -41.97 -7.90 -36.88
N ASN A 1047 -41.23 -6.86 -36.47
CA ASN A 1047 -41.83 -5.76 -35.73
C ASN A 1047 -42.90 -5.11 -36.62
N GLY A 1048 -44.17 -5.27 -36.23
CA GLY A 1048 -45.33 -4.69 -36.91
C GLY A 1048 -45.09 -3.24 -37.31
N GLN A 1049 -45.62 -2.87 -38.47
CA GLN A 1049 -45.43 -1.56 -39.11
C GLN A 1049 -45.61 -0.40 -38.14
#